data_AF-A0A517M587-F1
#
_entry.id   AF-A0A517M587-F1
#
_cell.length_a   1.000
_cell.length_b   1.000
_cell.length_c   1.000
_cell.angle_alpha   90.00
_cell.angle_beta   90.00
_cell.angle_gamma   90.00
#
_symmetry.space_group_name_H-M   'P 1'
#
loop_
_entity.id
_entity.type
_entity.pdbx_description
1 polymer ?
#
loop_
_entity_poly.entity_id
_entity_poly.type
_entity_poly.pdbx_seq_one_letter_code
_entity_poly.pdbx_strand_id
1 'polypeptide(L)'
;MRSPALAQSPQPSPHDDRLQQRLSSREFSDRQNAMQEMWELGSEAEVLAAEQSDDPEVRMRARWIQEQWKLGIRQQTPANVARLLRGADDENQPSLADLIALEQLSGLNVALRQSKSQAFRQRVQIDLLRHFPYLAYLALERGQSEPFIELLGEMSHMPIVALRRSQMMFQMGSSHDDCLTLAQAADEMQPASRRKVEVFIRWTMGMQDEAIQWAGQDDPELMSRLQFAALDWKGLVESSRQQTDAVELLEPIELDDAQNAASYLMRCREKAKPMLLWIIGLYRSQQTEQCDEIVNRLVELVTSDDFLTAIDTLQSQSRRYRSDLTTTVFEAAETLIAVDRTDRAIEVLSDRMPLQAAELLVQQTDYQRALEILGGDTASLESSLLAMADETRQQAENLEDDDLPTQRPQAFERCLAACSLAYQLGYAPAARQALRRVSSLTRGEGIMHRLEVIQTVLQRNDSTFAIELAEPLLRMPSSDGKATEALFGTSIGNELWHALDQLEPGWTVTQRARVLVDLSHGKLPAGWNRSIDLNRLATWLYDQLDSDDGQFNVVLCREIAEFFQTYARDDWANTFYRRAAQNNDYEATTALARRQFQLGNMRAAADSYQNLWERFPNHPETLVGLSKSRRLAGQEDEAKAIVDRLDLLALDAAQYFDVAVAFGQFDDLPGAIRYANKVIHDTPENSSGSYHYRAIRLLLGLEDNKSPQEIARLNQRLLDRTLSPTMLRDMGSYQNIVFDSYEASARQALNRGDVATATQQMKMALRSSPANIDFAEQQLLEIRAQGHTQFADQTLDKIFAAATKHLTRFPLNANMANNIAWVAAIHNRHLDRALELSMSAVAEFPESYSYRDTLAEVLFRMGETDQAIQVEMNCLLDVPDDYHLHEQLKRFRGGN
;
A
#
# COMPACT_ATOMS: atom_id res chain seq x y z
N MET A 1 51.91 -16.11 35.51
CA MET A 1 51.92 -15.96 36.98
C MET A 1 52.27 -14.53 37.37
N ARG A 2 51.26 -13.70 37.61
CA ARG A 2 51.25 -12.53 38.50
C ARG A 2 49.77 -12.26 38.78
N SER A 3 49.33 -12.60 39.98
CA SER A 3 47.94 -12.50 40.43
C SER A 3 47.47 -11.04 40.42
N PRO A 4 46.25 -10.73 39.93
CA PRO A 4 45.60 -9.48 40.28
C PRO A 4 45.19 -9.56 41.75
N ALA A 5 45.51 -8.51 42.50
CA ALA A 5 45.20 -8.37 43.91
C ALA A 5 43.68 -8.45 44.13
N LEU A 6 43.27 -9.29 45.09
CA LEU A 6 41.96 -9.22 45.72
C LEU A 6 41.77 -7.81 46.27
N ALA A 7 40.86 -7.04 45.68
CA ALA A 7 40.36 -5.82 46.28
C ALA A 7 39.76 -6.22 47.64
N GLN A 8 40.35 -5.72 48.72
CA GLN A 8 39.83 -5.89 50.07
C GLN A 8 38.45 -5.23 50.13
N SER A 9 37.44 -5.97 50.59
CA SER A 9 36.13 -5.43 50.94
C SER A 9 36.32 -4.22 51.87
N PRO A 10 35.57 -3.11 51.69
CA PRO A 10 35.64 -1.98 52.61
C PRO A 10 35.30 -2.49 54.02
N GLN A 11 36.13 -2.16 55.01
CA GLN A 11 35.78 -2.39 56.41
C GLN A 11 34.55 -1.53 56.76
N PRO A 12 33.50 -2.09 57.36
CA PRO A 12 32.30 -1.34 57.71
C PRO A 12 32.65 -0.23 58.69
N SER A 13 32.08 0.94 58.46
CA SER A 13 32.26 2.10 59.34
C SER A 13 31.53 1.85 60.68
N PRO A 14 31.92 2.49 61.79
CA PRO A 14 31.16 2.40 63.05
C PRO A 14 29.71 2.94 62.97
N HIS A 15 29.36 3.59 61.86
CA HIS A 15 27.98 3.97 61.53
C HIS A 15 27.17 2.76 61.02
N ASP A 16 27.80 1.82 60.32
CA ASP A 16 27.18 0.65 59.66
C ASP A 16 26.68 -0.38 60.69
N ASP A 17 27.48 -0.65 61.73
CA ASP A 17 27.12 -1.56 62.84
C ASP A 17 25.90 -1.07 63.63
N ARG A 18 25.77 0.25 63.81
CA ARG A 18 24.65 0.87 64.52
C ARG A 18 23.34 0.80 63.73
N LEU A 19 23.41 0.93 62.41
CA LEU A 19 22.23 0.87 61.55
C LEU A 19 21.69 -0.56 61.45
N GLN A 20 22.59 -1.56 61.33
CA GLN A 20 22.21 -2.99 61.35
C GLN A 20 21.59 -3.43 62.69
N GLN A 21 22.10 -2.94 63.81
CA GLN A 21 21.50 -3.19 65.13
C GLN A 21 20.09 -2.59 65.27
N ARG A 22 19.84 -1.41 64.67
CA ARG A 22 18.51 -0.79 64.68
C ARG A 22 17.53 -1.49 63.73
N LEU A 23 18.00 -2.03 62.61
CA LEU A 23 17.19 -2.84 61.68
C LEU A 23 16.70 -4.16 62.31
N SER A 24 17.41 -4.68 63.32
CA SER A 24 17.04 -5.89 64.10
C SER A 24 16.47 -5.59 65.50
N SER A 25 16.15 -4.32 65.80
CA SER A 25 15.58 -3.91 67.10
C SER A 25 14.26 -4.63 67.40
N ARG A 26 13.96 -4.91 68.68
CA ARG A 26 12.65 -5.47 69.08
C ARG A 26 11.50 -4.50 68.87
N GLU A 27 11.77 -3.19 68.90
CA GLU A 27 10.77 -2.14 68.70
C GLU A 27 10.50 -1.87 67.21
N PHE A 28 9.23 -1.91 66.81
CA PHE A 28 8.83 -1.75 65.40
C PHE A 28 9.18 -0.35 64.85
N SER A 29 9.01 0.70 65.66
CA SER A 29 9.32 2.07 65.28
C SER A 29 10.80 2.26 64.93
N ASP A 30 11.69 1.61 65.68
CA ASP A 30 13.13 1.71 65.47
C ASP A 30 13.54 1.03 64.16
N ARG A 31 12.93 -0.12 63.86
CA ARG A 31 13.14 -0.84 62.60
C ARG A 31 12.61 -0.06 61.39
N GLN A 32 11.45 0.59 61.51
CA GLN A 32 10.92 1.43 60.45
C GLN A 32 11.78 2.67 60.20
N ASN A 33 12.17 3.38 61.26
CA ASN A 33 13.04 4.55 61.14
C ASN A 33 14.41 4.18 60.56
N ALA A 34 14.99 3.04 60.97
CA ALA A 34 16.25 2.56 60.42
C ALA A 34 16.13 2.11 58.95
N MET A 35 15.00 1.49 58.57
CA MET A 35 14.73 1.15 57.18
C MET A 35 14.57 2.40 56.31
N GLN A 36 13.90 3.43 56.82
CA GLN A 36 13.73 4.69 56.12
C GLN A 36 15.06 5.45 56.02
N GLU A 37 15.86 5.49 57.08
CA GLU A 37 17.21 6.06 57.06
C GLU A 37 18.13 5.33 56.06
N MET A 38 18.04 3.99 56.00
CA MET A 38 18.76 3.18 55.00
C MET A 38 18.25 3.42 53.58
N TRP A 39 16.95 3.64 53.40
CA TRP A 39 16.33 3.99 52.12
C TRP A 39 16.75 5.38 51.62
N GLU A 40 16.95 6.33 52.54
CA GLU A 40 17.26 7.74 52.26
C GLU A 40 18.75 7.99 52.05
N LEU A 41 19.60 7.44 52.94
CA LEU A 41 21.02 7.80 53.06
C LEU A 41 21.95 6.60 52.89
N GLY A 42 21.42 5.38 52.81
CA GLY A 42 22.22 4.16 52.77
C GLY A 42 23.04 4.01 51.49
N SER A 43 24.27 3.52 51.61
CA SER A 43 25.09 3.17 50.45
C SER A 43 24.72 1.79 49.87
N GLU A 44 24.99 1.54 48.58
CA GLU A 44 24.80 0.19 47.98
C GLU A 44 25.54 -0.89 48.77
N ALA A 45 26.71 -0.57 49.32
CA ALA A 45 27.51 -1.48 50.14
C ALA A 45 26.82 -1.83 51.47
N GLU A 46 26.20 -0.85 52.14
CA GLU A 46 25.46 -1.05 53.39
C GLU A 46 24.23 -1.94 53.19
N VAL A 47 23.47 -1.73 52.11
CA VAL A 47 22.29 -2.56 51.80
C VAL A 47 22.71 -3.98 51.42
N LEU A 48 23.82 -4.15 50.68
CA LEU A 48 24.36 -5.48 50.37
C LEU A 48 24.83 -6.22 51.63
N ALA A 49 25.48 -5.52 52.57
CA ALA A 49 25.88 -6.09 53.86
C ALA A 49 24.65 -6.51 54.69
N ALA A 50 23.58 -5.71 54.69
CA ALA A 50 22.34 -6.03 55.38
C ALA A 50 21.59 -7.24 54.75
N GLU A 51 21.72 -7.48 53.45
CA GLU A 51 21.17 -8.66 52.78
C GLU A 51 21.89 -9.97 53.18
N GLN A 52 23.15 -9.88 53.63
CA GLN A 52 23.92 -11.03 54.11
C GLN A 52 23.73 -11.32 55.61
N SER A 53 22.88 -10.55 56.29
CA SER A 53 22.61 -10.73 57.72
C SER A 53 21.99 -12.10 58.04
N ASP A 54 22.28 -12.63 59.23
CA ASP A 54 21.64 -13.85 59.74
C ASP A 54 20.16 -13.64 60.11
N ASP A 55 19.75 -12.39 60.34
CA ASP A 55 18.36 -12.02 60.69
C ASP A 55 17.44 -12.02 59.44
N PRO A 56 16.40 -12.86 59.40
CA PRO A 56 15.44 -12.90 58.29
C PRO A 56 14.74 -11.56 58.01
N GLU A 57 14.39 -10.76 59.02
CA GLU A 57 13.70 -9.48 58.83
C GLU A 57 14.62 -8.42 58.22
N VAL A 58 15.87 -8.33 58.70
CA VAL A 58 16.89 -7.41 58.14
C VAL A 58 17.14 -7.73 56.68
N ARG A 59 17.30 -9.02 56.34
CA ARG A 59 17.45 -9.46 54.95
C ARG A 59 16.25 -9.10 54.08
N MET A 60 15.04 -9.32 54.56
CA MET A 60 13.83 -8.98 53.79
C MET A 60 13.73 -7.47 53.52
N ARG A 61 14.02 -6.63 54.50
CA ARG A 61 14.03 -5.16 54.32
C ARG A 61 15.13 -4.72 53.35
N ALA A 62 16.34 -5.25 53.50
CA ALA A 62 17.45 -4.97 52.58
C ALA A 62 17.14 -5.40 51.14
N ARG A 63 16.54 -6.58 50.95
CA ARG A 63 16.06 -7.05 49.65
C ARG A 63 14.99 -6.16 49.07
N TRP A 64 14.00 -5.77 49.86
CA TRP A 64 12.96 -4.83 49.41
C TRP A 64 13.59 -3.52 48.93
N ILE A 65 14.53 -2.94 49.70
CA ILE A 65 15.24 -1.72 49.31
C ILE A 65 16.00 -1.91 47.99
N GLN A 66 16.75 -3.01 47.86
CA GLN A 66 17.43 -3.33 46.60
C GLN A 66 16.47 -3.51 45.44
N GLU A 67 15.34 -4.19 45.62
CA GLU A 67 14.34 -4.41 44.57
C GLU A 67 13.77 -3.07 44.10
N GLN A 68 13.40 -2.19 45.02
CA GLN A 68 12.89 -0.87 44.64
C GLN A 68 13.97 0.01 43.97
N TRP A 69 15.23 -0.02 44.45
CA TRP A 69 16.35 0.69 43.80
C TRP A 69 16.69 0.12 42.42
N LYS A 70 16.62 -1.21 42.23
CA LYS A 70 16.79 -1.86 40.92
C LYS A 70 15.73 -1.39 39.93
N LEU A 71 14.52 -1.11 40.41
CA LEU A 71 13.46 -0.49 39.63
C LEU A 71 13.70 1.00 39.37
N GLY A 72 14.64 1.67 40.07
CA GLY A 72 14.86 3.11 39.94
C GLY A 72 13.95 3.96 40.85
N ILE A 73 13.25 3.33 41.80
CA ILE A 73 12.41 4.03 42.77
C ILE A 73 13.30 4.57 43.89
N ARG A 74 13.22 5.88 44.12
CA ARG A 74 13.88 6.63 45.19
C ARG A 74 12.83 7.32 46.06
N GLN A 75 13.23 7.89 47.20
CA GLN A 75 12.32 8.64 48.05
C GLN A 75 11.62 9.80 47.32
N GLN A 76 12.34 10.49 46.43
CA GLN A 76 11.81 11.62 45.66
C GLN A 76 10.99 11.17 44.44
N THR A 77 10.91 9.87 44.15
CA THR A 77 10.13 9.35 43.03
C THR A 77 8.64 9.59 43.30
N PRO A 78 7.92 10.31 42.43
CA PRO A 78 6.49 10.55 42.60
C PRO A 78 5.71 9.23 42.71
N ALA A 79 4.62 9.24 43.49
CA ALA A 79 3.86 8.02 43.77
C ALA A 79 3.35 7.31 42.50
N ASN A 80 2.94 8.05 41.46
CA ASN A 80 2.48 7.45 40.21
C ASN A 80 3.63 6.83 39.42
N VAL A 81 4.78 7.50 39.37
CA VAL A 81 6.00 6.94 38.77
C VAL A 81 6.41 5.66 39.52
N ALA A 82 6.39 5.67 40.85
CA ALA A 82 6.66 4.48 41.66
C ALA A 82 5.66 3.33 41.41
N ARG A 83 4.37 3.63 41.20
CA ARG A 83 3.36 2.62 40.83
C ARG A 83 3.63 2.02 39.46
N LEU A 84 3.94 2.85 38.45
CA LEU A 84 4.30 2.37 37.12
C LEU A 84 5.55 1.47 37.16
N LEU A 85 6.54 1.83 37.96
CA LEU A 85 7.79 1.10 38.13
C LEU A 85 7.64 -0.28 38.77
N ARG A 86 6.74 -0.45 39.75
CA ARG A 86 6.54 -1.73 40.46
C ARG A 86 5.91 -2.82 39.60
N GLY A 87 5.10 -2.43 38.61
CA GLY A 87 4.70 -3.29 37.49
C GLY A 87 4.22 -4.70 37.84
N ALA A 88 3.17 -4.85 38.65
CA ALA A 88 2.37 -6.08 38.79
C ALA A 88 0.98 -5.78 39.45
N ASP A 89 -0.08 -6.42 38.95
CA ASP A 89 -1.42 -6.63 39.54
C ASP A 89 -2.31 -5.44 39.97
N ASP A 90 -2.10 -4.23 39.46
CA ASP A 90 -2.96 -3.08 39.82
C ASP A 90 -3.72 -2.58 38.58
N GLU A 91 -5.06 -2.78 38.57
CA GLU A 91 -5.98 -2.30 37.51
C GLU A 91 -5.89 -0.77 37.31
N ASN A 92 -5.34 -0.04 38.29
CA ASN A 92 -5.21 1.42 38.27
C ASN A 92 -3.77 1.92 38.05
N GLN A 93 -2.94 1.17 37.32
CA GLN A 93 -1.59 1.63 36.95
C GLN A 93 -1.66 2.89 36.08
N PRO A 94 -0.87 3.94 36.39
CA PRO A 94 -0.86 5.15 35.59
C PRO A 94 -0.17 4.88 34.25
N SER A 95 -0.83 5.25 33.15
CA SER A 95 -0.27 5.28 31.80
C SER A 95 0.76 6.40 31.64
N LEU A 96 1.52 6.41 30.53
CA LEU A 96 2.35 7.57 30.20
C LEU A 96 1.48 8.83 30.11
N ALA A 97 0.30 8.75 29.51
CA ALA A 97 -0.63 9.88 29.40
C ALA A 97 -1.01 10.45 30.77
N ASP A 98 -1.26 9.60 31.77
CA ASP A 98 -1.52 10.05 33.14
C ASP A 98 -0.31 10.80 33.73
N LEU A 99 0.90 10.32 33.47
CA LEU A 99 2.12 10.99 33.92
C LEU A 99 2.35 12.33 33.22
N ILE A 100 2.00 12.47 31.93
CA ILE A 100 2.04 13.77 31.23
C ILE A 100 0.99 14.72 31.84
N ALA A 101 -0.24 14.24 32.03
CA ALA A 101 -1.34 15.03 32.59
C ALA A 101 -1.04 15.54 34.01
N LEU A 102 -0.27 14.77 34.78
CA LEU A 102 0.17 15.11 36.14
C LEU A 102 1.53 15.83 36.18
N GLU A 103 2.13 16.14 35.02
CA GLU A 103 3.44 16.82 34.90
C GLU A 103 4.60 16.05 35.59
N GLN A 104 4.56 14.72 35.54
CA GLN A 104 5.51 13.82 36.21
C GLN A 104 6.53 13.15 35.26
N LEU A 105 6.59 13.58 33.99
CA LEU A 105 7.53 13.05 32.98
C LEU A 105 9.00 13.19 33.42
N SER A 106 9.41 14.31 34.00
CA SER A 106 10.79 14.48 34.46
C SER A 106 11.17 13.45 35.52
N GLY A 107 10.24 13.12 36.44
CA GLY A 107 10.45 12.06 37.44
C GLY A 107 10.57 10.67 36.82
N LEU A 108 9.80 10.41 35.76
CA LEU A 108 9.91 9.19 34.96
C LEU A 108 11.27 9.08 34.27
N ASN A 109 11.76 10.16 33.64
CA ASN A 109 13.05 10.19 32.95
C ASN A 109 14.21 9.90 33.91
N VAL A 110 14.18 10.49 35.11
CA VAL A 110 15.16 10.18 36.16
C VAL A 110 15.10 8.71 36.56
N ALA A 111 13.90 8.15 36.73
CA ALA A 111 13.75 6.74 37.06
C ALA A 111 14.24 5.82 35.94
N LEU A 112 13.99 6.14 34.67
CA LEU A 112 14.48 5.38 33.52
C LEU A 112 16.01 5.33 33.46
N ARG A 113 16.68 6.47 33.69
CA ARG A 113 18.16 6.54 33.78
C ARG A 113 18.72 5.66 34.90
N GLN A 114 18.03 5.59 36.03
CA GLN A 114 18.49 4.88 37.22
C GLN A 114 18.09 3.39 37.22
N SER A 115 17.03 3.03 36.49
CA SER A 115 16.47 1.68 36.49
C SER A 115 17.30 0.71 35.67
N LYS A 116 17.50 -0.49 36.22
CA LYS A 116 18.10 -1.64 35.52
C LYS A 116 17.02 -2.62 34.99
N SER A 117 15.74 -2.29 35.15
CA SER A 117 14.63 -3.17 34.78
C SER A 117 14.31 -3.10 33.29
N GLN A 118 14.61 -4.17 32.56
CA GLN A 118 14.26 -4.29 31.14
C GLN A 118 12.74 -4.37 30.91
N ALA A 119 12.01 -5.05 31.79
CA ALA A 119 10.55 -5.17 31.71
C ALA A 119 9.84 -3.81 31.86
N PHE A 120 10.39 -2.92 32.70
CA PHE A 120 9.89 -1.56 32.82
C PHE A 120 10.15 -0.74 31.56
N ARG A 121 11.38 -0.77 31.02
CA ARG A 121 11.71 -0.08 29.76
C ARG A 121 10.84 -0.56 28.60
N GLN A 122 10.65 -1.87 28.46
CA GLN A 122 9.77 -2.47 27.44
C GLN A 122 8.32 -1.99 27.57
N ARG A 123 7.81 -1.82 28.80
CA ARG A 123 6.46 -1.32 29.04
C ARG A 123 6.28 0.13 28.59
N VAL A 124 7.24 0.99 28.96
CA VAL A 124 7.28 2.39 28.51
C VAL A 124 7.40 2.46 26.99
N GLN A 125 8.24 1.60 26.39
CA GLN A 125 8.40 1.50 24.94
C GLN A 125 7.07 1.12 24.24
N ILE A 126 6.37 0.10 24.73
CA ILE A 126 5.10 -0.34 24.14
C ILE A 126 4.05 0.78 24.22
N ASP A 127 3.92 1.42 25.37
CA ASP A 127 2.97 2.52 25.57
C ASP A 127 3.33 3.73 24.68
N LEU A 128 4.61 4.10 24.64
CA LEU A 128 5.12 5.20 23.79
C LEU A 128 4.85 4.95 22.31
N LEU A 129 5.20 3.78 21.77
CA LEU A 129 4.98 3.48 20.35
C LEU A 129 3.51 3.37 20.00
N ARG A 130 2.72 2.70 20.85
CA ARG A 130 1.29 2.51 20.61
C ARG A 130 0.54 3.83 20.66
N HIS A 131 0.95 4.77 21.50
CA HIS A 131 0.22 6.00 21.77
C HIS A 131 0.99 7.29 21.40
N PHE A 132 2.00 7.20 20.54
CA PHE A 132 2.90 8.33 20.25
C PHE A 132 2.16 9.63 19.86
N PRO A 133 1.20 9.63 18.89
CA PRO A 133 0.53 10.87 18.49
C PRO A 133 -0.23 11.52 19.65
N TYR A 134 -0.92 10.71 20.46
CA TYR A 134 -1.65 11.18 21.63
C TYR A 134 -0.71 11.76 22.69
N LEU A 135 0.37 11.04 23.01
CA LEU A 135 1.33 11.46 24.03
C LEU A 135 2.05 12.75 23.63
N ALA A 136 2.46 12.87 22.37
CA ALA A 136 3.06 14.08 21.83
C ALA A 136 2.08 15.26 21.89
N TYR A 137 0.81 15.05 21.53
CA TYR A 137 -0.24 16.06 21.63
C TYR A 137 -0.43 16.52 23.08
N LEU A 138 -0.57 15.59 24.01
CA LEU A 138 -0.77 15.88 25.43
C LEU A 138 0.44 16.60 26.03
N ALA A 139 1.65 16.23 25.63
CA ALA A 139 2.88 16.91 26.06
C ALA A 139 2.90 18.38 25.60
N LEU A 140 2.46 18.66 24.37
CA LEU A 140 2.36 20.03 23.85
C LEU A 140 1.30 20.83 24.60
N GLU A 141 0.14 20.23 24.90
CA GLU A 141 -0.92 20.91 25.65
C GLU A 141 -0.55 21.23 27.10
N ARG A 142 0.19 20.33 27.75
CA ARG A 142 0.59 20.47 29.15
C ARG A 142 1.92 21.21 29.35
N GLY A 143 2.53 21.72 28.28
CA GLY A 143 3.85 22.36 28.35
C GLY A 143 4.98 21.41 28.79
N GLN A 144 4.82 20.11 28.54
CA GLN A 144 5.76 19.04 28.89
C GLN A 144 6.64 18.61 27.70
N SER A 145 6.80 19.46 26.69
CA SER A 145 7.54 19.12 25.45
C SER A 145 9.02 18.80 25.71
N GLU A 146 9.70 19.56 26.56
CA GLU A 146 11.10 19.28 26.95
C GLU A 146 11.25 17.94 27.69
N PRO A 147 10.48 17.66 28.78
CA PRO A 147 10.45 16.34 29.41
C PRO A 147 10.10 15.20 28.46
N PHE A 148 9.24 15.45 27.46
CA PHE A 148 8.90 14.45 26.46
C PHE A 148 10.06 14.17 25.50
N ILE A 149 10.76 15.21 25.01
CA ILE A 149 12.00 15.04 24.20
C ILE A 149 13.07 14.28 24.99
N GLU A 150 13.19 14.53 26.30
CA GLU A 150 14.06 13.75 27.18
C GLU A 150 13.63 12.28 27.27
N LEU A 151 12.32 12.00 27.38
CA LEU A 151 11.79 10.63 27.36
C LEU A 151 12.17 9.91 26.05
N LEU A 152 12.05 10.58 24.90
CA LEU A 152 12.51 10.03 23.62
C LEU A 152 14.04 9.80 23.63
N GLY A 153 14.78 10.64 24.36
CA GLY A 153 16.21 10.46 24.65
C GLY A 153 16.50 9.15 25.39
N GLU A 154 15.76 8.88 26.47
CA GLU A 154 15.89 7.62 27.23
C GLU A 154 15.52 6.39 26.38
N MET A 155 14.62 6.56 25.42
CA MET A 155 14.18 5.51 24.49
C MET A 155 14.97 5.50 23.17
N SER A 156 16.08 6.26 23.07
CA SER A 156 16.87 6.38 21.83
C SER A 156 17.65 5.11 21.45
N HIS A 157 17.60 4.03 22.24
CA HIS A 157 18.05 2.70 21.80
C HIS A 157 17.21 2.16 20.61
N MET A 158 16.07 2.78 20.32
CA MET A 158 15.22 2.50 19.17
C MET A 158 15.47 3.53 18.05
N PRO A 159 15.90 3.11 16.85
CA PRO A 159 16.26 4.02 15.76
C PRO A 159 15.18 5.05 15.40
N ILE A 160 13.93 4.61 15.26
CA ILE A 160 12.82 5.50 14.89
C ILE A 160 12.54 6.56 15.96
N VAL A 161 12.71 6.23 17.24
CA VAL A 161 12.52 7.16 18.36
C VAL A 161 13.67 8.16 18.44
N ALA A 162 14.91 7.72 18.22
CA ALA A 162 16.08 8.59 18.18
C ALA A 162 16.02 9.60 17.02
N LEU A 163 15.61 9.15 15.83
CA LEU A 163 15.34 10.02 14.69
C LEU A 163 14.23 11.03 15.03
N ARG A 164 13.12 10.54 15.61
CA ARG A 164 11.97 11.39 15.94
C ARG A 164 12.30 12.44 16.99
N ARG A 165 13.07 12.09 18.02
CA ARG A 165 13.60 13.04 19.01
C ARG A 165 14.30 14.21 18.31
N SER A 166 15.23 13.88 17.41
CA SER A 166 16.07 14.86 16.71
C SER A 166 15.24 15.74 15.77
N GLN A 167 14.25 15.16 15.09
CA GLN A 167 13.28 15.90 14.28
C GLN A 167 12.44 16.87 15.13
N MET A 168 11.92 16.43 16.28
CA MET A 168 11.16 17.30 17.19
C MET A 168 12.01 18.44 17.74
N MET A 169 13.26 18.15 18.14
CA MET A 169 14.22 19.19 18.57
C MET A 169 14.43 20.24 17.48
N PHE A 170 14.66 19.80 16.24
CA PHE A 170 14.85 20.69 15.09
C PHE A 170 13.60 21.53 14.79
N GLN A 171 12.43 20.91 14.79
CA GLN A 171 11.12 21.59 14.61
C GLN A 171 10.84 22.61 15.73
N MET A 172 11.39 22.39 16.93
CA MET A 172 11.31 23.30 18.07
C MET A 172 12.46 24.33 18.13
N GLY A 173 13.35 24.36 17.13
CA GLY A 173 14.38 25.39 16.97
C GLY A 173 15.74 25.08 17.60
N SER A 174 16.02 23.83 17.95
CA SER A 174 17.38 23.41 18.34
C SER A 174 18.38 23.50 17.17
N SER A 175 19.67 23.64 17.48
CA SER A 175 20.73 23.70 16.46
C SER A 175 21.00 22.31 15.85
N HIS A 176 21.61 22.27 14.66
CA HIS A 176 22.02 21.02 14.02
C HIS A 176 22.93 20.18 14.92
N ASP A 177 23.89 20.81 15.61
CA ASP A 177 24.83 20.14 16.52
C ASP A 177 24.10 19.49 17.71
N ASP A 178 23.12 20.19 18.28
CA ASP A 178 22.32 19.66 19.39
C ASP A 178 21.49 18.45 18.96
N CYS A 179 20.91 18.50 17.76
CA CYS A 179 20.10 17.41 17.25
C CYS A 179 20.95 16.20 16.81
N LEU A 180 22.19 16.40 16.35
CA LEU A 180 23.13 15.31 16.06
C LEU A 180 23.69 14.65 17.33
N THR A 181 23.55 15.32 18.48
CA THR A 181 23.96 14.77 19.77
C THR A 181 22.92 13.76 20.27
N LEU A 182 23.18 12.48 19.96
CA LEU A 182 22.37 11.37 20.44
C LEU A 182 22.49 11.20 21.97
N ALA A 183 21.38 10.85 22.61
CA ALA A 183 21.33 10.57 24.04
C ALA A 183 22.14 9.30 24.40
N GLN A 184 22.56 9.16 25.66
CA GLN A 184 23.37 8.03 26.12
C GLN A 184 22.70 6.66 25.86
N ALA A 185 21.37 6.57 25.92
CA ALA A 185 20.67 5.33 25.61
C ALA A 185 20.91 4.82 24.17
N ALA A 186 21.31 5.71 23.25
CA ALA A 186 21.69 5.33 21.89
C ALA A 186 22.99 4.50 21.84
N ASP A 187 23.78 4.46 22.92
CA ASP A 187 24.99 3.62 23.02
C ASP A 187 24.64 2.12 23.08
N GLU A 188 23.39 1.78 23.43
CA GLU A 188 22.88 0.40 23.39
C GLU A 188 22.58 -0.09 21.95
N MET A 189 22.53 0.82 20.97
CA MET A 189 22.32 0.47 19.57
C MET A 189 23.54 -0.24 18.97
N GLN A 190 23.29 -1.14 18.02
CA GLN A 190 24.37 -1.65 17.17
C GLN A 190 25.04 -0.49 16.43
N PRO A 191 26.38 -0.47 16.29
CA PRO A 191 27.10 0.63 15.65
C PRO A 191 26.61 0.96 14.22
N ALA A 192 26.16 -0.06 13.47
CA ALA A 192 25.57 0.12 12.15
C ALA A 192 24.22 0.85 12.22
N SER A 193 23.33 0.46 13.14
CA SER A 193 22.03 1.11 13.34
C SER A 193 22.19 2.55 13.80
N ARG A 194 23.10 2.81 14.74
CA ARG A 194 23.39 4.17 15.21
C ARG A 194 23.86 5.08 14.07
N ARG A 195 24.81 4.61 13.25
CA ARG A 195 25.28 5.36 12.08
C ARG A 195 24.14 5.65 11.10
N LYS A 196 23.26 4.69 10.83
CA LYS A 196 22.06 4.92 9.99
C LYS A 196 21.17 6.02 10.54
N VAL A 197 20.91 6.04 11.86
CA VAL A 197 20.16 7.12 12.51
C VAL A 197 20.86 8.47 12.29
N GLU A 198 22.16 8.56 12.52
CA GLU A 198 22.95 9.78 12.33
C GLU A 198 22.93 10.28 10.88
N VAL A 199 22.98 9.37 9.89
CA VAL A 199 22.79 9.69 8.46
C VAL A 199 21.41 10.29 8.22
N PHE A 200 20.36 9.66 8.76
CA PHE A 200 18.99 10.09 8.53
C PHE A 200 18.63 11.38 9.25
N ILE A 201 19.21 11.64 10.42
CA ILE A 201 19.09 12.93 11.11
C ILE A 201 19.59 14.04 10.18
N ARG A 202 20.82 13.90 9.64
CA ARG A 202 21.39 14.84 8.66
C ARG A 202 20.48 15.02 7.44
N TRP A 203 19.99 13.90 6.90
CA TRP A 203 19.07 13.91 5.75
C TRP A 203 17.81 14.75 6.02
N THR A 204 17.14 14.51 7.14
CA THR A 204 15.89 15.21 7.51
C THR A 204 16.08 16.69 7.84
N MET A 205 17.31 17.12 8.13
CA MET A 205 17.67 18.52 8.35
C MET A 205 18.12 19.24 7.07
N GLY A 206 18.11 18.54 5.92
CA GLY A 206 18.55 19.09 4.63
C GLY A 206 20.06 19.06 4.41
N MET A 207 20.83 18.38 5.26
CA MET A 207 22.29 18.23 5.14
C MET A 207 22.64 17.02 4.25
N GLN A 208 22.16 17.03 3.00
CA GLN A 208 22.20 15.86 2.09
C GLN A 208 23.62 15.40 1.75
N ASP A 209 24.52 16.34 1.42
CA ASP A 209 25.90 16.01 1.07
C ASP A 209 26.65 15.36 2.24
N GLU A 210 26.46 15.87 3.45
CA GLU A 210 27.03 15.29 4.66
C GLU A 210 26.43 13.92 4.98
N ALA A 211 25.12 13.74 4.78
CA ALA A 211 24.47 12.44 4.95
C ALA A 211 25.05 11.39 3.99
N ILE A 212 25.26 11.75 2.72
CA ILE A 212 25.88 10.87 1.70
C ILE A 212 27.31 10.52 2.08
N GLN A 213 28.13 11.51 2.45
CA GLN A 213 29.52 11.29 2.85
C GLN A 213 29.62 10.42 4.11
N TRP A 214 28.74 10.64 5.09
CA TRP A 214 28.69 9.85 6.32
C TRP A 214 28.28 8.40 6.07
N ALA A 215 27.31 8.17 5.18
CA ALA A 215 26.91 6.82 4.76
C ALA A 215 28.06 6.06 4.07
N GLY A 216 28.82 6.75 3.21
CA GLY A 216 29.92 6.17 2.43
C GLY A 216 31.09 5.60 3.24
N GLN A 217 31.18 5.90 4.54
CA GLN A 217 32.26 5.39 5.40
C GLN A 217 32.13 3.90 5.69
N ASP A 218 30.91 3.36 5.78
CA ASP A 218 30.68 1.97 6.19
C ASP A 218 29.53 1.26 5.46
N ASP A 219 28.62 1.99 4.80
CA ASP A 219 27.47 1.43 4.08
C ASP A 219 27.42 2.00 2.66
N PRO A 220 28.24 1.47 1.72
CA PRO A 220 28.24 1.92 0.33
C PRO A 220 26.88 1.76 -0.36
N GLU A 221 26.09 0.75 0.01
CA GLU A 221 24.74 0.55 -0.51
C GLU A 221 23.83 1.71 -0.08
N LEU A 222 23.87 2.10 1.19
CA LEU A 222 23.13 3.27 1.68
C LEU A 222 23.60 4.57 1.01
N MET A 223 24.91 4.75 0.81
CA MET A 223 25.45 5.91 0.11
C MET A 223 24.86 6.04 -1.31
N SER A 224 24.91 4.97 -2.11
CA SER A 224 24.34 4.97 -3.46
C SER A 224 22.84 5.28 -3.44
N ARG A 225 22.10 4.75 -2.47
CA ARG A 225 20.66 5.04 -2.34
C ARG A 225 20.37 6.49 -1.94
N LEU A 226 21.24 7.13 -1.16
CA LEU A 226 21.11 8.55 -0.84
C LEU A 226 21.51 9.44 -2.01
N GLN A 227 22.57 9.09 -2.76
CA GLN A 227 22.93 9.76 -4.01
C GLN A 227 21.77 9.70 -5.00
N PHE A 228 21.16 8.53 -5.12
CA PHE A 228 19.95 8.32 -5.90
C PHE A 228 18.79 9.23 -5.43
N ALA A 229 18.48 9.23 -4.13
CA ALA A 229 17.42 10.07 -3.57
C ALA A 229 17.69 11.58 -3.70
N ALA A 230 18.97 11.98 -3.71
CA ALA A 230 19.43 13.35 -3.89
C ALA A 230 19.58 13.75 -5.38
N LEU A 231 19.36 12.81 -6.31
CA LEU A 231 19.56 12.99 -7.75
C LEU A 231 21.02 13.31 -8.12
N ASP A 232 21.99 12.86 -7.31
CA ASP A 232 23.43 12.91 -7.61
C ASP A 232 23.81 11.75 -8.54
N TRP A 233 23.47 11.89 -9.82
CA TRP A 233 23.71 10.85 -10.84
C TRP A 233 25.18 10.56 -11.07
N LYS A 234 26.04 11.57 -10.94
CA LYS A 234 27.47 11.40 -11.14
C LYS A 234 28.09 10.60 -10.01
N GLY A 235 27.82 10.97 -8.76
CA GLY A 235 28.26 10.22 -7.60
C GLY A 235 27.71 8.80 -7.59
N LEU A 236 26.44 8.63 -7.99
CA LEU A 236 25.80 7.32 -8.11
C LEU A 236 26.51 6.40 -9.11
N VAL A 237 26.85 6.89 -10.30
CA VAL A 237 27.55 6.10 -11.32
C VAL A 237 28.91 5.65 -10.80
N GLU A 238 29.66 6.53 -10.14
CA GLU A 238 30.98 6.22 -9.61
C GLU A 238 30.92 5.18 -8.48
N SER A 239 30.04 5.41 -7.49
CA SER A 239 29.89 4.51 -6.35
C SER A 239 29.36 3.13 -6.74
N SER A 240 28.35 3.09 -7.61
CA SER A 240 27.70 1.85 -8.04
C SER A 240 28.64 1.00 -8.90
N ARG A 241 29.43 1.64 -9.79
CA ARG A 241 30.48 0.95 -10.55
C ARG A 241 31.50 0.29 -9.63
N GLN A 242 32.04 1.03 -8.66
CA GLN A 242 33.03 0.49 -7.72
C GLN A 242 32.47 -0.70 -6.93
N GLN A 243 31.20 -0.63 -6.51
CA GLN A 243 30.53 -1.73 -5.81
C GLN A 243 30.32 -2.94 -6.71
N THR A 244 29.84 -2.76 -7.95
CA THR A 244 29.69 -3.85 -8.91
C THR A 244 31.02 -4.55 -9.19
N ASP A 245 32.09 -3.78 -9.38
CA ASP A 245 33.42 -4.31 -9.69
C ASP A 245 34.05 -5.05 -8.48
N ALA A 246 33.69 -4.66 -7.25
CA ALA A 246 34.16 -5.33 -6.02
C ALA A 246 33.50 -6.71 -5.78
N VAL A 247 32.38 -7.01 -6.42
CA VAL A 247 31.67 -8.29 -6.27
C VAL A 247 32.14 -9.28 -7.34
N GLU A 248 33.09 -10.14 -6.99
CA GLU A 248 33.48 -11.30 -7.81
C GLU A 248 32.40 -12.39 -7.78
N LEU A 249 32.00 -12.90 -8.95
CA LEU A 249 31.06 -14.03 -9.03
C LEU A 249 31.79 -15.33 -8.70
N LEU A 250 31.12 -16.23 -7.98
CA LEU A 250 31.64 -17.56 -7.71
C LEU A 250 31.64 -18.38 -9.00
N GLU A 251 32.62 -19.28 -9.15
CA GLU A 251 32.55 -20.29 -10.21
C GLU A 251 31.32 -21.19 -9.96
N PRO A 252 30.48 -21.44 -10.97
CA PRO A 252 29.29 -22.28 -10.84
C PRO A 252 29.72 -23.74 -10.77
N ILE A 253 29.89 -24.27 -9.56
CA ILE A 253 30.32 -25.65 -9.30
C ILE A 253 29.16 -26.41 -8.66
N GLU A 254 28.76 -27.52 -9.26
CA GLU A 254 27.75 -28.45 -8.72
C GLU A 254 26.45 -27.76 -8.28
N LEU A 255 25.82 -27.00 -9.19
CA LEU A 255 24.58 -26.27 -8.93
C LEU A 255 23.34 -27.16 -8.71
N ASP A 256 23.48 -28.48 -8.86
CA ASP A 256 22.47 -29.46 -8.44
C ASP A 256 22.38 -29.59 -6.90
N ASP A 257 23.38 -29.08 -6.17
CA ASP A 257 23.37 -28.96 -4.72
C ASP A 257 22.71 -27.64 -4.27
N ALA A 258 21.72 -27.74 -3.38
CA ALA A 258 20.98 -26.57 -2.88
C ALA A 258 21.87 -25.53 -2.17
N GLN A 259 22.92 -25.93 -1.45
CA GLN A 259 23.76 -24.98 -0.73
C GLN A 259 24.64 -24.19 -1.69
N ASN A 260 25.19 -24.85 -2.71
CA ASN A 260 25.96 -24.21 -3.77
C ASN A 260 25.07 -23.29 -4.62
N ALA A 261 23.89 -23.75 -5.01
CA ALA A 261 22.90 -22.94 -5.73
C ALA A 261 22.49 -21.68 -4.95
N ALA A 262 22.20 -21.82 -3.64
CA ALA A 262 21.83 -20.68 -2.79
C ALA A 262 22.98 -19.66 -2.68
N SER A 263 24.20 -20.14 -2.50
CA SER A 263 25.39 -19.28 -2.40
C SER A 263 25.66 -18.53 -3.71
N TYR A 264 25.51 -19.21 -4.86
CA TYR A 264 25.65 -18.61 -6.18
C TYR A 264 24.60 -17.52 -6.43
N LEU A 265 23.31 -17.79 -6.16
CA LEU A 265 22.25 -16.79 -6.33
C LEU A 265 22.39 -15.59 -5.39
N MET A 266 22.81 -15.83 -4.15
CA MET A 266 23.10 -14.75 -3.20
C MET A 266 24.17 -13.81 -3.77
N ARG A 267 25.23 -14.37 -4.35
CA ARG A 267 26.31 -13.59 -4.96
C ARG A 267 25.87 -12.86 -6.24
N CYS A 268 25.02 -13.49 -7.05
CA CYS A 268 24.41 -12.84 -8.21
C CYS A 268 23.56 -11.63 -7.77
N ARG A 269 22.78 -11.76 -6.69
CA ARG A 269 22.00 -10.66 -6.13
C ARG A 269 22.87 -9.52 -5.59
N GLU A 270 23.94 -9.85 -4.86
CA GLU A 270 24.92 -8.87 -4.38
C GLU A 270 25.55 -8.08 -5.53
N LYS A 271 25.77 -8.71 -6.69
CA LYS A 271 26.33 -8.05 -7.88
C LYS A 271 25.29 -7.24 -8.65
N ALA A 272 24.08 -7.78 -8.80
CA ALA A 272 23.00 -7.16 -9.56
C ALA A 272 22.56 -5.83 -8.95
N LYS A 273 22.36 -5.77 -7.61
CA LYS A 273 21.91 -4.55 -6.91
C LYS A 273 22.65 -3.26 -7.29
N PRO A 274 23.99 -3.17 -7.17
CA PRO A 274 24.71 -1.98 -7.61
C PRO A 274 24.69 -1.80 -9.14
N MET A 275 24.58 -2.87 -9.94
CA MET A 275 24.41 -2.73 -11.40
C MET A 275 23.10 -2.02 -11.76
N LEU A 276 22.00 -2.28 -11.05
CA LEU A 276 20.72 -1.61 -11.27
C LEU A 276 20.84 -0.10 -11.06
N LEU A 277 21.46 0.30 -9.95
CA LEU A 277 21.73 1.71 -9.63
C LEU A 277 22.68 2.37 -10.65
N TRP A 278 23.67 1.62 -11.13
CA TRP A 278 24.59 2.08 -12.17
C TRP A 278 23.87 2.34 -13.50
N ILE A 279 23.01 1.42 -13.93
CA ILE A 279 22.18 1.57 -15.14
C ILE A 279 21.34 2.84 -15.06
N ILE A 280 20.65 3.07 -13.93
CA ILE A 280 19.82 4.26 -13.76
C ILE A 280 20.68 5.54 -13.77
N GLY A 281 21.80 5.54 -13.06
CA GLY A 281 22.73 6.67 -13.06
C GLY A 281 23.26 7.01 -14.45
N LEU A 282 23.62 6.01 -15.26
CA LEU A 282 24.08 6.20 -16.64
C LEU A 282 22.95 6.74 -17.52
N TYR A 283 21.75 6.17 -17.41
CA TYR A 283 20.58 6.60 -18.18
C TYR A 283 20.23 8.06 -17.88
N ARG A 284 20.16 8.43 -16.59
CA ARG A 284 19.85 9.81 -16.14
C ARG A 284 20.96 10.80 -16.48
N SER A 285 22.20 10.33 -16.58
CA SER A 285 23.34 11.12 -17.07
C SER A 285 23.44 11.18 -18.60
N GLN A 286 22.46 10.64 -19.34
CA GLN A 286 22.42 10.57 -20.81
C GLN A 286 23.62 9.83 -21.44
N GLN A 287 24.21 8.87 -20.71
CA GLN A 287 25.31 8.01 -21.18
C GLN A 287 24.77 6.71 -21.78
N THR A 288 24.00 6.82 -22.88
CA THR A 288 23.19 5.72 -23.42
C THR A 288 24.02 4.49 -23.84
N GLU A 289 25.16 4.67 -24.50
CA GLU A 289 25.99 3.55 -24.97
C GLU A 289 26.54 2.71 -23.81
N GLN A 290 27.08 3.38 -22.77
CA GLN A 290 27.53 2.71 -21.56
C GLN A 290 26.35 2.08 -20.81
N CYS A 291 25.18 2.74 -20.79
CA CYS A 291 23.97 2.19 -20.18
C CYS A 291 23.59 0.86 -20.84
N ASP A 292 23.60 0.80 -22.18
CA ASP A 292 23.25 -0.41 -22.93
C ASP A 292 24.26 -1.54 -22.72
N GLU A 293 25.55 -1.22 -22.56
CA GLU A 293 26.58 -2.21 -22.19
C GLU A 293 26.28 -2.86 -20.83
N ILE A 294 25.97 -2.06 -19.81
CA ILE A 294 25.68 -2.59 -18.47
C ILE A 294 24.32 -3.31 -18.44
N VAL A 295 23.32 -2.85 -19.20
CA VAL A 295 22.06 -3.56 -19.41
C VAL A 295 22.30 -4.95 -19.98
N ASN A 296 23.15 -5.10 -20.99
CA ASN A 296 23.45 -6.41 -21.56
C ASN A 296 24.12 -7.33 -20.54
N ARG A 297 25.08 -6.83 -19.76
CA ARG A 297 25.72 -7.60 -18.68
C ARG A 297 24.73 -8.02 -17.59
N LEU A 298 23.76 -7.16 -17.25
CA LEU A 298 22.72 -7.49 -16.27
C LEU A 298 21.82 -8.61 -16.80
N VAL A 299 21.34 -8.49 -18.04
CA VAL A 299 20.49 -9.52 -18.66
C VAL A 299 21.24 -10.84 -18.73
N GLU A 300 22.47 -10.85 -19.24
CA GLU A 300 23.33 -12.05 -19.28
C GLU A 300 23.48 -12.71 -17.91
N LEU A 301 23.62 -11.92 -16.83
CA LEU A 301 23.70 -12.45 -15.48
C LEU A 301 22.41 -13.17 -15.05
N VAL A 302 21.26 -12.51 -15.20
CA VAL A 302 19.96 -13.00 -14.67
C VAL A 302 19.25 -13.99 -15.59
N THR A 303 19.72 -14.16 -16.83
CA THR A 303 19.21 -15.17 -17.77
C THR A 303 20.25 -16.25 -18.10
N SER A 304 21.38 -16.31 -17.39
CA SER A 304 22.39 -17.35 -17.61
C SER A 304 21.85 -18.74 -17.23
N ASP A 305 22.29 -19.77 -17.97
CA ASP A 305 21.92 -21.17 -17.69
C ASP A 305 22.26 -21.55 -16.23
N ASP A 306 23.38 -21.05 -15.70
CA ASP A 306 23.80 -21.28 -14.31
C ASP A 306 22.82 -20.65 -13.30
N PHE A 307 22.42 -19.39 -13.54
CA PHE A 307 21.44 -18.70 -12.70
C PHE A 307 20.08 -19.40 -12.74
N LEU A 308 19.64 -19.79 -13.93
CA LEU A 308 18.38 -20.51 -14.13
C LEU A 308 18.43 -21.89 -13.45
N THR A 309 19.52 -22.65 -13.61
CA THR A 309 19.70 -23.95 -12.97
C THR A 309 19.68 -23.84 -11.45
N ALA A 310 20.36 -22.84 -10.89
CA ALA A 310 20.37 -22.62 -9.44
C ALA A 310 18.96 -22.32 -8.88
N ILE A 311 18.13 -21.58 -9.63
CA ILE A 311 16.72 -21.37 -9.28
C ILE A 311 15.96 -22.71 -9.29
N ASP A 312 16.08 -23.50 -10.35
CA ASP A 312 15.37 -24.79 -10.50
C ASP A 312 15.74 -25.79 -9.39
N THR A 313 17.03 -25.87 -9.05
CA THR A 313 17.52 -26.71 -7.95
C THR A 313 16.87 -26.31 -6.63
N LEU A 314 16.82 -25.02 -6.31
CA LEU A 314 16.26 -24.56 -5.04
C LEU A 314 14.74 -24.70 -4.97
N GLN A 315 14.04 -24.48 -6.08
CA GLN A 315 12.61 -24.68 -6.18
C GLN A 315 12.22 -26.15 -5.98
N SER A 316 12.99 -27.07 -6.56
CA SER A 316 12.74 -28.51 -6.45
C SER A 316 13.10 -29.09 -5.07
N GLN A 317 14.12 -28.55 -4.40
CA GLN A 317 14.66 -29.14 -3.16
C GLN A 317 14.21 -28.46 -1.86
N SER A 318 13.78 -27.19 -1.89
CA SER A 318 13.52 -26.43 -0.65
C SER A 318 12.20 -25.67 -0.67
N ARG A 319 11.36 -25.95 0.34
CA ARG A 319 10.17 -25.13 0.65
C ARG A 319 10.51 -23.72 1.14
N ARG A 320 11.75 -23.47 1.57
CA ARG A 320 12.15 -22.29 2.35
C ARG A 320 12.52 -21.06 1.53
N TYR A 321 12.99 -21.23 0.28
CA TYR A 321 13.54 -20.13 -0.54
C TYR A 321 12.54 -19.54 -1.54
N ARG A 322 11.29 -20.02 -1.55
CA ARG A 322 10.36 -19.94 -2.67
C ARG A 322 9.96 -18.55 -3.18
N SER A 323 9.94 -17.53 -2.32
CA SER A 323 9.54 -16.15 -2.68
C SER A 323 10.72 -15.23 -3.03
N ASP A 324 11.95 -15.59 -2.67
CA ASP A 324 13.13 -14.71 -2.80
C ASP A 324 13.97 -14.99 -4.06
N LEU A 325 13.71 -16.10 -4.77
CA LEU A 325 14.55 -16.59 -5.88
C LEU A 325 14.40 -15.76 -7.16
N THR A 326 13.21 -15.21 -7.42
CA THR A 326 12.93 -14.39 -8.61
C THR A 326 12.99 -12.89 -8.33
N THR A 327 13.28 -12.47 -7.09
CA THR A 327 13.36 -11.06 -6.71
C THR A 327 14.37 -10.29 -7.57
N THR A 328 15.53 -10.88 -7.86
CA THR A 328 16.54 -10.26 -8.74
C THR A 328 16.04 -10.10 -10.18
N VAL A 329 15.26 -11.06 -10.70
CA VAL A 329 14.65 -11.01 -12.04
C VAL A 329 13.63 -9.87 -12.10
N PHE A 330 12.81 -9.76 -11.08
CA PHE A 330 11.80 -8.70 -10.95
C PHE A 330 12.45 -7.31 -10.84
N GLU A 331 13.40 -7.12 -9.90
CA GLU A 331 14.14 -5.85 -9.71
C GLU A 331 14.89 -5.43 -11.00
N ALA A 332 15.44 -6.39 -11.75
CA ALA A 332 16.06 -6.15 -13.05
C ALA A 332 15.02 -5.66 -14.07
N ALA A 333 13.88 -6.33 -14.20
CA ALA A 333 12.83 -5.95 -15.12
C ALA A 333 12.25 -4.55 -14.81
N GLU A 334 11.99 -4.23 -13.53
CA GLU A 334 11.55 -2.90 -13.09
C GLU A 334 12.55 -1.81 -13.51
N THR A 335 13.84 -2.05 -13.26
CA THR A 335 14.90 -1.12 -13.64
C THR A 335 14.94 -0.92 -15.15
N LEU A 336 14.85 -2.00 -15.92
CA LEU A 336 14.85 -1.96 -17.38
C LEU A 336 13.63 -1.19 -17.93
N ILE A 337 12.45 -1.30 -17.32
CA ILE A 337 11.29 -0.47 -17.66
C ILE A 337 11.56 1.00 -17.34
N ALA A 338 12.10 1.30 -16.16
CA ALA A 338 12.40 2.68 -15.72
C ALA A 338 13.46 3.40 -16.59
N VAL A 339 14.29 2.65 -17.31
CA VAL A 339 15.28 3.16 -18.27
C VAL A 339 14.89 2.98 -19.74
N ASP A 340 13.61 2.74 -20.04
CA ASP A 340 13.08 2.60 -21.40
C ASP A 340 13.76 1.45 -22.19
N ARG A 341 13.91 0.30 -21.54
CA ARG A 341 14.42 -0.97 -22.09
C ARG A 341 13.43 -2.12 -21.86
N THR A 342 12.15 -1.84 -22.05
CA THR A 342 11.05 -2.79 -21.87
C THR A 342 11.24 -4.11 -22.63
N ASP A 343 11.79 -4.08 -23.85
CA ASP A 343 12.04 -5.31 -24.61
C ASP A 343 13.02 -6.25 -23.90
N ARG A 344 14.03 -5.68 -23.23
CA ARG A 344 14.99 -6.43 -22.40
C ARG A 344 14.34 -6.87 -21.08
N ALA A 345 13.41 -6.10 -20.53
CA ALA A 345 12.62 -6.52 -19.38
C ALA A 345 11.75 -7.75 -19.71
N ILE A 346 11.10 -7.76 -20.88
CA ILE A 346 10.30 -8.89 -21.36
C ILE A 346 11.19 -10.14 -21.51
N GLU A 347 12.40 -10.00 -22.06
CA GLU A 347 13.37 -11.10 -22.17
C GLU A 347 13.74 -11.69 -20.82
N VAL A 348 14.07 -10.84 -19.83
CA VAL A 348 14.40 -11.28 -18.46
C VAL A 348 13.21 -11.99 -17.79
N LEU A 349 11.98 -11.55 -18.05
CA LEU A 349 10.77 -12.10 -17.43
C LEU A 349 10.25 -13.36 -18.12
N SER A 350 10.52 -13.56 -19.42
CA SER A 350 9.82 -14.56 -20.27
C SER A 350 9.86 -15.98 -19.69
N ASP A 351 11.00 -16.40 -19.15
CA ASP A 351 11.19 -17.78 -18.69
C ASP A 351 10.69 -18.01 -17.25
N ARG A 352 10.88 -17.05 -16.35
CA ARG A 352 10.63 -17.22 -14.91
C ARG A 352 9.36 -16.53 -14.40
N MET A 353 8.91 -15.52 -15.12
CA MET A 353 7.77 -14.67 -14.76
C MET A 353 6.89 -14.40 -16.00
N PRO A 354 6.38 -15.46 -16.67
CA PRO A 354 5.68 -15.36 -17.95
C PRO A 354 4.38 -14.54 -17.86
N LEU A 355 3.73 -14.48 -16.70
CA LEU A 355 2.54 -13.65 -16.47
C LEU A 355 2.89 -12.17 -16.59
N GLN A 356 3.96 -11.74 -15.91
CA GLN A 356 4.46 -10.37 -15.94
C GLN A 356 5.00 -9.99 -17.33
N ALA A 357 5.65 -10.92 -18.03
CA ALA A 357 6.06 -10.71 -19.41
C ALA A 357 4.86 -10.53 -20.35
N ALA A 358 3.82 -11.36 -20.20
CA ALA A 358 2.59 -11.26 -20.98
C ALA A 358 1.83 -9.95 -20.70
N GLU A 359 1.79 -9.49 -19.44
CA GLU A 359 1.24 -8.18 -19.08
C GLU A 359 1.91 -7.04 -19.87
N LEU A 360 3.25 -7.01 -19.89
CA LEU A 360 4.02 -5.98 -20.62
C LEU A 360 3.74 -6.00 -22.13
N LEU A 361 3.60 -7.19 -22.70
CA LEU A 361 3.31 -7.38 -24.13
C LEU A 361 1.88 -6.96 -24.49
N VAL A 362 0.91 -7.23 -23.62
CA VAL A 362 -0.48 -6.80 -23.80
C VAL A 362 -0.58 -5.27 -23.84
N GLN A 363 0.12 -4.58 -22.95
CA GLN A 363 0.21 -3.11 -22.97
C GLN A 363 0.87 -2.59 -24.25
N GLN A 364 1.87 -3.30 -24.77
CA GLN A 364 2.49 -3.00 -26.07
C GLN A 364 1.63 -3.45 -27.28
N THR A 365 0.40 -3.94 -27.07
CA THR A 365 -0.50 -4.49 -28.08
C THR A 365 0.03 -5.73 -28.82
N ASP A 366 1.02 -6.45 -28.26
CA ASP A 366 1.58 -7.69 -28.79
C ASP A 366 0.93 -8.92 -28.14
N TYR A 367 -0.38 -9.05 -28.34
CA TYR A 367 -1.19 -10.15 -27.77
C TYR A 367 -0.78 -11.53 -28.29
N GLN A 368 -0.19 -11.61 -29.48
CA GLN A 368 0.29 -12.88 -30.03
C GLN A 368 1.45 -13.40 -29.20
N ARG A 369 2.50 -12.59 -29.01
CA ARG A 369 3.66 -12.99 -28.21
C ARG A 369 3.27 -13.20 -26.75
N ALA A 370 2.31 -12.42 -26.23
CA ALA A 370 1.76 -12.63 -24.89
C ALA A 370 1.14 -14.03 -24.74
N LEU A 371 0.31 -14.46 -25.70
CA LEU A 371 -0.26 -15.82 -25.70
C LEU A 371 0.83 -16.89 -25.83
N GLU A 372 1.82 -16.69 -26.71
CA GLU A 372 2.94 -17.61 -26.90
C GLU A 372 3.75 -17.81 -25.61
N ILE A 373 4.07 -16.74 -24.88
CA ILE A 373 4.78 -16.80 -23.59
C ILE A 373 3.96 -17.54 -22.52
N LEU A 374 2.64 -17.38 -22.53
CA LEU A 374 1.76 -18.11 -21.61
C LEU A 374 1.67 -19.61 -21.95
N GLY A 375 2.09 -20.02 -23.15
CA GLY A 375 2.01 -21.39 -23.67
C GLY A 375 0.82 -21.63 -24.60
N GLY A 376 0.09 -20.59 -24.98
CA GLY A 376 -0.97 -20.64 -25.99
C GLY A 376 -0.43 -20.55 -27.42
N ASP A 377 -1.14 -21.13 -28.38
CA ASP A 377 -0.81 -21.00 -29.80
C ASP A 377 -1.95 -20.28 -30.54
N THR A 378 -1.67 -19.10 -31.10
CA THR A 378 -2.69 -18.33 -31.84
C THR A 378 -3.23 -19.08 -33.08
N ALA A 379 -2.46 -19.99 -33.67
CA ALA A 379 -2.90 -20.79 -34.81
C ALA A 379 -3.83 -21.95 -34.41
N SER A 380 -3.76 -22.39 -33.15
CA SER A 380 -4.50 -23.54 -32.63
C SER A 380 -5.06 -23.27 -31.22
N LEU A 381 -5.60 -22.06 -31.03
CA LEU A 381 -5.88 -21.48 -29.71
C LEU A 381 -6.80 -22.35 -28.85
N GLU A 382 -7.87 -22.91 -29.44
CA GLU A 382 -8.78 -23.81 -28.72
C GLU A 382 -8.04 -25.05 -28.17
N SER A 383 -7.28 -25.74 -29.01
CA SER A 383 -6.52 -26.91 -28.58
C SER A 383 -5.42 -26.58 -27.57
N SER A 384 -4.73 -25.45 -27.72
CA SER A 384 -3.70 -25.05 -26.76
C SER A 384 -4.30 -24.71 -25.40
N LEU A 385 -5.43 -23.97 -25.36
CA LEU A 385 -6.11 -23.64 -24.10
C LEU A 385 -6.63 -24.90 -23.40
N LEU A 386 -7.15 -25.86 -24.16
CA LEU A 386 -7.58 -27.16 -23.62
C LEU A 386 -6.40 -27.96 -23.04
N ALA A 387 -5.25 -27.98 -23.72
CA ALA A 387 -4.06 -28.65 -23.22
C ALA A 387 -3.57 -28.04 -21.89
N MET A 388 -3.57 -26.70 -21.80
CA MET A 388 -3.24 -25.98 -20.55
C MET A 388 -4.23 -26.28 -19.43
N ALA A 389 -5.53 -26.39 -19.76
CA ALA A 389 -6.55 -26.74 -18.79
C ALA A 389 -6.40 -28.19 -18.28
N ASP A 390 -6.03 -29.12 -19.15
CA ASP A 390 -5.75 -30.50 -18.76
C ASP A 390 -4.45 -30.62 -17.94
N GLU A 391 -3.40 -29.85 -18.27
CA GLU A 391 -2.18 -29.73 -17.44
C GLU A 391 -2.53 -29.24 -16.03
N THR A 392 -3.30 -28.16 -15.93
CA THR A 392 -3.76 -27.59 -14.67
C THR A 392 -4.52 -28.61 -13.82
N ARG A 393 -5.42 -29.37 -14.45
CA ARG A 393 -6.20 -30.41 -13.77
C ARG A 393 -5.33 -31.57 -13.30
N GLN A 394 -4.40 -32.04 -14.14
CA GLN A 394 -3.47 -33.11 -13.77
C GLN A 394 -2.60 -32.70 -12.58
N GLN A 395 -2.15 -31.45 -12.54
CA GLN A 395 -1.41 -30.92 -11.40
C GLN A 395 -2.26 -30.90 -10.13
N ALA A 396 -3.51 -30.42 -10.20
CA ALA A 396 -4.41 -30.38 -9.06
C ALA A 396 -4.82 -31.78 -8.53
N GLU A 397 -4.96 -32.77 -9.42
CA GLU A 397 -5.30 -34.16 -9.05
C GLU A 397 -4.13 -34.91 -8.37
N ASN A 398 -2.88 -34.51 -8.64
CA ASN A 398 -1.67 -35.14 -8.09
C ASN A 398 -1.25 -34.61 -6.71
N LEU A 399 -2.01 -33.69 -6.12
CA LEU A 399 -1.74 -33.12 -4.80
C LEU A 399 -2.33 -34.02 -3.71
N GLU A 400 -1.48 -34.61 -2.87
CA GLU A 400 -1.92 -35.23 -1.61
C GLU A 400 -2.34 -34.15 -0.61
N ASP A 401 -3.35 -34.43 0.22
CA ASP A 401 -4.04 -33.50 1.15
C ASP A 401 -3.12 -32.77 2.19
N ASP A 402 -1.84 -33.14 2.31
CA ASP A 402 -0.87 -32.61 3.30
C ASP A 402 0.19 -31.64 2.71
N ASP A 403 0.18 -31.39 1.39
CA ASP A 403 1.08 -30.40 0.77
C ASP A 403 0.46 -28.99 0.87
N LEU A 404 0.92 -28.18 1.85
CA LEU A 404 0.53 -26.77 1.98
C LEU A 404 0.77 -25.97 0.67
N PRO A 405 -0.15 -25.05 0.32
CA PRO A 405 -0.15 -24.33 -0.95
C PRO A 405 0.89 -23.23 -0.90
N THR A 406 1.88 -23.19 -1.80
CA THR A 406 2.67 -21.96 -2.06
C THR A 406 3.63 -22.02 -3.25
N GLN A 407 3.58 -23.05 -4.11
CA GLN A 407 4.39 -23.01 -5.34
C GLN A 407 3.83 -23.80 -6.54
N ARG A 408 2.53 -24.06 -6.56
CA ARG A 408 1.90 -24.86 -7.63
C ARG A 408 0.80 -24.18 -8.49
N PRO A 409 0.61 -22.82 -8.50
CA PRO A 409 -0.41 -22.20 -9.36
C PRO A 409 0.09 -21.68 -10.73
N GLN A 410 1.35 -21.85 -11.14
CA GLN A 410 1.79 -21.31 -12.45
C GLN A 410 1.01 -21.88 -13.65
N ALA A 411 0.64 -23.17 -13.67
CA ALA A 411 -0.17 -23.70 -14.77
C ALA A 411 -1.59 -23.14 -14.76
N PHE A 412 -2.20 -23.07 -13.57
CA PHE A 412 -3.53 -22.48 -13.39
C PHE A 412 -3.55 -21.00 -13.77
N GLU A 413 -2.65 -20.19 -13.22
CA GLU A 413 -2.52 -18.75 -13.49
C GLU A 413 -2.22 -18.50 -14.98
N ARG A 414 -1.31 -19.27 -15.61
CA ARG A 414 -1.05 -19.19 -17.05
C ARG A 414 -2.29 -19.53 -17.87
N CYS A 415 -3.00 -20.60 -17.51
CA CYS A 415 -4.24 -21.02 -18.18
C CYS A 415 -5.33 -19.95 -18.03
N LEU A 416 -5.51 -19.40 -16.83
CA LEU A 416 -6.47 -18.36 -16.53
C LEU A 416 -6.14 -17.07 -17.29
N ALA A 417 -4.89 -16.63 -17.28
CA ALA A 417 -4.42 -15.47 -18.03
C ALA A 417 -4.61 -15.66 -19.54
N ALA A 418 -4.25 -16.83 -20.10
CA ALA A 418 -4.44 -17.13 -21.52
C ALA A 418 -5.92 -17.17 -21.90
N CYS A 419 -6.79 -17.75 -21.06
CA CYS A 419 -8.24 -17.73 -21.26
C CYS A 419 -8.81 -16.30 -21.17
N SER A 420 -8.31 -15.50 -20.23
CA SER A 420 -8.71 -14.09 -20.05
C SER A 420 -8.34 -13.25 -21.27
N LEU A 421 -7.15 -13.45 -21.85
CA LEU A 421 -6.76 -12.85 -23.12
C LEU A 421 -7.61 -13.36 -24.28
N ALA A 422 -7.86 -14.66 -24.36
CA ALA A 422 -8.73 -15.23 -25.39
C ALA A 422 -10.14 -14.64 -25.35
N TYR A 423 -10.71 -14.39 -24.16
CA TYR A 423 -11.96 -13.63 -24.01
C TYR A 423 -11.87 -12.23 -24.62
N GLN A 424 -10.85 -11.46 -24.24
CA GLN A 424 -10.65 -10.10 -24.73
C GLN A 424 -10.47 -10.05 -26.26
N LEU A 425 -9.88 -11.09 -26.85
CA LEU A 425 -9.65 -11.21 -28.28
C LEU A 425 -10.87 -11.75 -29.06
N GLY A 426 -12.00 -12.02 -28.40
CA GLY A 426 -13.24 -12.51 -29.02
C GLY A 426 -13.35 -14.04 -29.16
N TYR A 427 -12.46 -14.80 -28.54
CA TYR A 427 -12.47 -16.27 -28.54
C TYR A 427 -13.13 -16.86 -27.28
N ALA A 428 -14.20 -16.21 -26.80
CA ALA A 428 -14.93 -16.63 -25.60
C ALA A 428 -15.38 -18.11 -25.61
N PRO A 429 -15.86 -18.71 -26.74
CA PRO A 429 -16.23 -20.12 -26.75
C PRO A 429 -15.08 -21.07 -26.36
N ALA A 430 -13.88 -20.83 -26.90
CA ALA A 430 -12.69 -21.62 -26.59
C ALA A 430 -12.26 -21.44 -25.13
N ALA A 431 -12.24 -20.19 -24.65
CA ALA A 431 -11.93 -19.88 -23.26
C ALA A 431 -12.93 -20.54 -22.29
N ARG A 432 -14.24 -20.45 -22.56
CA ARG A 432 -15.29 -21.12 -21.75
C ARG A 432 -15.06 -22.62 -21.64
N GLN A 433 -14.68 -23.27 -22.73
CA GLN A 433 -14.45 -24.72 -22.73
C GLN A 433 -13.27 -25.10 -21.84
N ALA A 434 -12.15 -24.38 -21.95
CA ALA A 434 -10.98 -24.57 -21.08
C ALA A 434 -11.30 -24.28 -19.61
N LEU A 435 -11.98 -23.17 -19.31
CA LEU A 435 -12.34 -22.80 -17.94
C LEU A 435 -13.35 -23.75 -17.30
N ARG A 436 -14.30 -24.32 -18.06
CA ARG A 436 -15.17 -25.43 -17.58
C ARG A 436 -14.33 -26.63 -17.16
N ARG A 437 -13.28 -26.95 -17.92
CA ARG A 437 -12.40 -28.08 -17.65
C ARG A 437 -11.62 -27.88 -16.35
N VAL A 438 -11.02 -26.71 -16.17
CA VAL A 438 -10.31 -26.31 -14.93
C VAL A 438 -11.26 -26.30 -13.72
N SER A 439 -12.46 -25.76 -13.91
CA SER A 439 -13.44 -25.63 -12.82
C SER A 439 -14.10 -26.96 -12.45
N SER A 440 -13.87 -28.07 -13.15
CA SER A 440 -14.58 -29.33 -12.89
C SER A 440 -14.31 -29.94 -11.49
N LEU A 441 -13.23 -29.55 -10.84
CA LEU A 441 -12.87 -29.97 -9.49
C LEU A 441 -13.72 -29.25 -8.44
N THR A 442 -14.20 -29.98 -7.42
CA THR A 442 -15.12 -29.48 -6.37
C THR A 442 -14.63 -29.74 -4.95
N ARG A 443 -13.35 -30.07 -4.77
CA ARG A 443 -12.71 -30.37 -3.48
C ARG A 443 -11.31 -29.77 -3.43
N GLY A 444 -10.80 -29.55 -2.22
CA GLY A 444 -9.44 -29.02 -1.99
C GLY A 444 -9.19 -27.70 -2.72
N GLU A 445 -8.01 -27.58 -3.34
CA GLU A 445 -7.62 -26.41 -4.15
C GLU A 445 -8.54 -26.17 -5.36
N GLY A 446 -9.23 -27.19 -5.86
CA GLY A 446 -10.17 -27.06 -6.96
C GLY A 446 -11.33 -26.08 -6.69
N ILE A 447 -11.71 -25.91 -5.41
CA ILE A 447 -12.69 -24.88 -5.02
C ILE A 447 -12.09 -23.49 -5.21
N MET A 448 -10.84 -23.27 -4.78
CA MET A 448 -10.18 -21.97 -4.89
C MET A 448 -9.98 -21.57 -6.36
N HIS A 449 -9.49 -22.49 -7.20
CA HIS A 449 -9.38 -22.26 -8.64
C HIS A 449 -10.72 -21.88 -9.28
N ARG A 450 -11.80 -22.61 -8.92
CA ARG A 450 -13.14 -22.29 -9.44
C ARG A 450 -13.61 -20.88 -9.01
N LEU A 451 -13.37 -20.47 -7.77
CA LEU A 451 -13.74 -19.13 -7.28
C LEU A 451 -12.98 -18.03 -8.03
N GLU A 452 -11.69 -18.22 -8.29
CA GLU A 452 -10.88 -17.27 -9.05
C GLU A 452 -11.29 -17.19 -10.52
N VAL A 453 -11.66 -18.32 -11.13
CA VAL A 453 -12.28 -18.35 -12.47
C VAL A 453 -13.59 -17.58 -12.48
N ILE A 454 -14.47 -17.75 -11.49
CA ILE A 454 -15.75 -17.02 -11.39
C ILE A 454 -15.50 -15.52 -11.38
N GLN A 455 -14.59 -15.05 -10.52
CA GLN A 455 -14.24 -13.63 -10.43
C GLN A 455 -13.66 -13.09 -11.74
N THR A 456 -12.76 -13.84 -12.38
CA THR A 456 -12.17 -13.46 -13.67
C THR A 456 -13.23 -13.36 -14.77
N VAL A 457 -14.17 -14.30 -14.83
CA VAL A 457 -15.27 -14.30 -15.81
C VAL A 457 -16.23 -13.12 -15.57
N LEU A 458 -16.50 -12.77 -14.30
CA LEU A 458 -17.30 -11.58 -13.95
C LEU A 458 -16.62 -10.28 -14.40
N GLN A 459 -15.30 -10.16 -14.21
CA GLN A 459 -14.52 -9.01 -14.73
C GLN A 459 -14.56 -8.89 -16.26
N ARG A 460 -14.92 -9.96 -16.98
CA ARG A 460 -15.15 -9.97 -18.44
C ARG A 460 -16.62 -9.80 -18.81
N ASN A 461 -17.48 -9.38 -17.87
CA ASN A 461 -18.91 -9.15 -18.03
C ASN A 461 -19.73 -10.39 -18.45
N ASP A 462 -19.23 -11.61 -18.24
CA ASP A 462 -19.94 -12.85 -18.57
C ASP A 462 -20.62 -13.48 -17.35
N SER A 463 -21.56 -12.72 -16.77
CA SER A 463 -22.31 -13.11 -15.58
C SER A 463 -23.07 -14.42 -15.73
N THR A 464 -23.55 -14.75 -16.92
CA THR A 464 -24.26 -16.02 -17.18
C THR A 464 -23.33 -17.22 -16.99
N PHE A 465 -22.12 -17.16 -17.55
CA PHE A 465 -21.16 -18.23 -17.38
C PHE A 465 -20.58 -18.27 -15.96
N ALA A 466 -20.38 -17.12 -15.32
CA ALA A 466 -19.96 -17.07 -13.91
C ALA A 466 -20.98 -17.78 -12.99
N ILE A 467 -22.28 -17.55 -13.20
CA ILE A 467 -23.35 -18.23 -12.46
C ILE A 467 -23.38 -19.73 -12.75
N GLU A 468 -23.18 -20.15 -14.01
CA GLU A 468 -23.05 -21.58 -14.39
C GLU A 468 -21.92 -22.25 -13.59
N LEU A 469 -20.76 -21.59 -13.48
CA LEU A 469 -19.60 -22.10 -12.73
C LEU A 469 -19.83 -22.08 -11.21
N ALA A 470 -20.59 -21.12 -10.68
CA ALA A 470 -20.89 -21.03 -9.25
C ALA A 470 -21.94 -22.04 -8.79
N GLU A 471 -22.87 -22.46 -9.66
CA GLU A 471 -24.04 -23.26 -9.31
C GLU A 471 -23.73 -24.53 -8.48
N PRO A 472 -22.69 -25.34 -8.79
CA PRO A 472 -22.37 -26.50 -7.96
C PRO A 472 -21.94 -26.14 -6.54
N LEU A 473 -21.24 -25.01 -6.34
CA LEU A 473 -20.83 -24.54 -5.01
C LEU A 473 -22.01 -23.96 -4.23
N LEU A 474 -22.90 -23.23 -4.89
CA LEU A 474 -24.12 -22.67 -4.28
C LEU A 474 -25.10 -23.72 -3.77
N ARG A 475 -25.03 -24.95 -4.30
CA ARG A 475 -25.84 -26.09 -3.84
C ARG A 475 -25.20 -26.84 -2.66
N MET A 476 -23.98 -26.49 -2.26
CA MET A 476 -23.24 -27.12 -1.18
C MET A 476 -23.20 -26.18 0.04
N PRO A 477 -23.86 -26.52 1.16
CA PRO A 477 -23.88 -25.66 2.36
C PRO A 477 -22.51 -25.36 2.99
N SER A 478 -21.47 -26.13 2.62
CA SER A 478 -20.10 -25.92 3.10
C SER A 478 -19.30 -24.94 2.23
N SER A 479 -19.87 -24.44 1.14
CA SER A 479 -19.12 -23.70 0.10
C SER A 479 -19.94 -22.59 -0.59
N ASP A 480 -21.23 -22.48 -0.28
CA ASP A 480 -22.12 -21.42 -0.74
C ASP A 480 -21.66 -20.03 -0.30
N GLY A 481 -21.17 -19.87 0.93
CA GLY A 481 -20.63 -18.60 1.42
C GLY A 481 -19.46 -18.05 0.58
N LYS A 482 -18.50 -18.91 0.22
CA LYS A 482 -17.38 -18.48 -0.65
C LYS A 482 -17.84 -18.15 -2.07
N ALA A 483 -18.81 -18.91 -2.60
CA ALA A 483 -19.33 -18.67 -3.94
C ALA A 483 -20.15 -17.39 -4.03
N THR A 484 -20.95 -17.08 -3.00
CA THR A 484 -21.73 -15.84 -2.93
C THR A 484 -20.83 -14.62 -2.75
N GLU A 485 -19.79 -14.72 -1.92
CA GLU A 485 -18.73 -13.71 -1.83
C GLU A 485 -18.03 -13.50 -3.18
N ALA A 486 -17.69 -14.56 -3.91
CA ALA A 486 -17.08 -14.45 -5.24
C ALA A 486 -18.01 -13.81 -6.29
N LEU A 487 -19.32 -14.07 -6.22
CA LEU A 487 -20.32 -13.47 -7.11
C LEU A 487 -20.61 -12.01 -6.79
N PHE A 488 -20.61 -11.65 -5.50
CA PHE A 488 -20.94 -10.30 -5.04
C PHE A 488 -19.72 -9.38 -4.98
N GLY A 489 -18.57 -9.91 -4.58
CA GLY A 489 -17.29 -9.19 -4.41
C GLY A 489 -16.91 -8.90 -2.96
N THR A 490 -17.82 -9.05 -1.99
CA THR A 490 -17.56 -8.82 -0.56
C THR A 490 -18.33 -9.81 0.32
N SER A 491 -17.99 -9.85 1.61
CA SER A 491 -18.54 -10.82 2.56
C SER A 491 -20.06 -10.69 2.77
N ILE A 492 -20.61 -9.48 2.58
CA ILE A 492 -22.06 -9.23 2.59
C ILE A 492 -22.84 -10.10 1.58
N GLY A 493 -22.17 -10.60 0.52
CA GLY A 493 -22.79 -11.46 -0.49
C GLY A 493 -23.47 -12.69 0.11
N ASN A 494 -22.88 -13.25 1.17
CA ASN A 494 -23.45 -14.39 1.90
C ASN A 494 -24.74 -14.02 2.65
N GLU A 495 -24.75 -12.88 3.33
CA GLU A 495 -25.93 -12.40 4.06
C GLU A 495 -27.06 -12.03 3.10
N LEU A 496 -26.73 -11.38 1.98
CA LEU A 496 -27.69 -11.12 0.92
C LEU A 496 -28.26 -12.41 0.34
N TRP A 497 -27.42 -13.44 0.14
CA TRP A 497 -27.89 -14.74 -0.34
C TRP A 497 -28.94 -15.37 0.59
N HIS A 498 -28.70 -15.35 1.90
CA HIS A 498 -29.67 -15.85 2.88
C HIS A 498 -30.91 -14.97 2.99
N ALA A 499 -30.77 -13.64 2.91
CA ALA A 499 -31.89 -12.71 2.89
C ALA A 499 -32.82 -13.00 1.70
N LEU A 500 -32.25 -13.18 0.51
CA LEU A 500 -33.01 -13.46 -0.71
C LEU A 500 -33.69 -14.83 -0.67
N ASP A 501 -33.10 -15.84 0.00
CA ASP A 501 -33.75 -17.14 0.24
C ASP A 501 -35.04 -17.01 1.04
N GLN A 502 -35.03 -16.15 2.07
CA GLN A 502 -36.18 -15.97 2.95
C GLN A 502 -37.23 -15.02 2.36
N LEU A 503 -36.79 -13.94 1.72
CA LEU A 503 -37.68 -12.93 1.13
C LEU A 503 -38.39 -13.47 -0.11
N GLU A 504 -37.69 -14.29 -0.91
CA GLU A 504 -38.18 -14.81 -2.19
C GLU A 504 -37.92 -16.32 -2.30
N PRO A 505 -38.60 -17.15 -1.48
CA PRO A 505 -38.35 -18.60 -1.41
C PRO A 505 -38.73 -19.35 -2.70
N GLY A 506 -39.46 -18.70 -3.61
CA GLY A 506 -39.83 -19.25 -4.91
C GLY A 506 -38.72 -19.16 -5.97
N TRP A 507 -37.63 -18.42 -5.71
CA TRP A 507 -36.54 -18.26 -6.67
C TRP A 507 -35.64 -19.49 -6.72
N THR A 508 -35.26 -19.89 -7.93
CA THR A 508 -34.23 -20.92 -8.13
C THR A 508 -32.85 -20.38 -7.72
N VAL A 509 -31.90 -21.31 -7.46
CA VAL A 509 -30.49 -20.96 -7.17
C VAL A 509 -29.92 -20.02 -8.25
N THR A 510 -30.19 -20.30 -9.53
CA THR A 510 -29.74 -19.47 -10.66
C THR A 510 -30.39 -18.09 -10.66
N GLN A 511 -31.69 -17.98 -10.36
CA GLN A 511 -32.40 -16.70 -10.28
C GLN A 511 -31.85 -15.84 -9.13
N ARG A 512 -31.61 -16.45 -7.96
CA ARG A 512 -31.01 -15.76 -6.82
C ARG A 512 -29.59 -15.30 -7.11
N ALA A 513 -28.78 -16.15 -7.75
CA ALA A 513 -27.41 -15.79 -8.14
C ALA A 513 -27.40 -14.63 -9.12
N ARG A 514 -28.35 -14.60 -10.09
CA ARG A 514 -28.53 -13.47 -10.99
C ARG A 514 -28.81 -12.18 -10.24
N VAL A 515 -29.76 -12.20 -9.31
CA VAL A 515 -30.10 -11.04 -8.47
C VAL A 515 -28.92 -10.58 -7.62
N LEU A 516 -28.15 -11.52 -7.07
CA LEU A 516 -26.95 -11.19 -6.28
C LEU A 516 -25.91 -10.45 -7.14
N VAL A 517 -25.66 -10.92 -8.37
CA VAL A 517 -24.78 -10.22 -9.31
C VAL A 517 -25.36 -8.87 -9.73
N ASP A 518 -26.65 -8.76 -9.99
CA ASP A 518 -27.25 -7.46 -10.33
C ASP A 518 -27.07 -6.45 -9.18
N LEU A 519 -27.27 -6.92 -7.93
CA LEU A 519 -27.10 -6.08 -6.74
C LEU A 519 -25.65 -5.62 -6.52
N SER A 520 -24.65 -6.43 -6.86
CA SER A 520 -23.24 -6.02 -6.76
C SER A 520 -22.86 -4.94 -7.78
N HIS A 521 -23.57 -4.87 -8.90
CA HIS A 521 -23.40 -3.84 -9.94
C HIS A 521 -24.30 -2.61 -9.73
N GLY A 522 -24.92 -2.46 -8.56
CA GLY A 522 -25.81 -1.33 -8.28
C GLY A 522 -27.17 -1.39 -9.00
N LYS A 523 -27.54 -2.54 -9.59
CA LYS A 523 -28.79 -2.73 -10.33
C LYS A 523 -29.85 -3.37 -9.45
N LEU A 524 -31.04 -2.77 -9.41
CA LEU A 524 -32.18 -3.37 -8.74
C LEU A 524 -32.78 -4.49 -9.59
N PRO A 525 -33.20 -5.62 -8.99
CA PRO A 525 -33.90 -6.68 -9.70
C PRO A 525 -35.16 -6.18 -10.40
N ALA A 526 -35.48 -6.79 -11.55
CA ALA A 526 -36.70 -6.46 -12.27
C ALA A 526 -37.94 -6.63 -11.36
N GLY A 527 -38.74 -5.57 -11.26
CA GLY A 527 -39.95 -5.53 -10.42
C GLY A 527 -39.72 -5.09 -8.97
N TRP A 528 -38.47 -4.92 -8.52
CA TRP A 528 -38.19 -4.34 -7.21
C TRP A 528 -38.42 -2.83 -7.20
N ASN A 529 -39.04 -2.36 -6.12
CA ASN A 529 -39.17 -0.95 -5.80
C ASN A 529 -38.08 -0.54 -4.80
N ARG A 530 -37.27 0.46 -5.16
CA ARG A 530 -36.16 0.99 -4.35
C ARG A 530 -36.55 1.33 -2.91
N SER A 531 -37.76 1.81 -2.67
CA SER A 531 -38.19 2.19 -1.31
C SER A 531 -38.73 1.00 -0.53
N ILE A 532 -39.40 0.05 -1.18
CA ILE A 532 -40.10 -1.05 -0.51
C ILE A 532 -39.15 -2.22 -0.28
N ASP A 533 -38.51 -2.72 -1.32
CA ASP A 533 -37.76 -3.97 -1.26
C ASP A 533 -36.41 -3.79 -0.57
N LEU A 534 -35.73 -2.66 -0.80
CA LEU A 534 -34.54 -2.31 -0.01
C LEU A 534 -34.87 -2.08 1.48
N ASN A 535 -36.08 -1.61 1.83
CA ASN A 535 -36.49 -1.51 3.24
C ASN A 535 -36.65 -2.88 3.89
N ARG A 536 -37.26 -3.83 3.18
CA ARG A 536 -37.42 -5.22 3.66
C ARG A 536 -36.05 -5.86 3.86
N LEU A 537 -35.17 -5.70 2.88
CA LEU A 537 -33.80 -6.19 2.94
C LEU A 537 -33.02 -5.56 4.10
N ALA A 538 -33.10 -4.24 4.27
CA ALA A 538 -32.42 -3.54 5.36
C ALA A 538 -32.90 -4.00 6.74
N THR A 539 -34.21 -4.18 6.89
CA THR A 539 -34.80 -4.65 8.15
C THR A 539 -34.28 -6.05 8.49
N TRP A 540 -34.27 -6.96 7.50
CA TRP A 540 -33.76 -8.32 7.70
C TRP A 540 -32.28 -8.31 8.08
N LEU A 541 -31.45 -7.56 7.35
CA LEU A 541 -30.01 -7.45 7.63
C LEU A 541 -29.74 -6.84 9.01
N TYR A 542 -30.56 -5.88 9.44
CA TYR A 542 -30.46 -5.28 10.77
C TYR A 542 -30.66 -6.29 11.89
N ASP A 543 -31.55 -7.27 11.68
CA ASP A 543 -31.84 -8.32 12.66
C ASP A 543 -30.76 -9.41 12.71
N GLN A 544 -29.94 -9.58 11.65
CA GLN A 544 -28.85 -10.57 11.61
C GLN A 544 -27.53 -10.08 12.23
N LEU A 545 -27.44 -8.81 12.63
CA LEU A 545 -26.17 -8.23 13.10
C LEU A 545 -25.70 -8.73 14.46
N ASP A 546 -26.63 -9.25 15.26
CA ASP A 546 -26.31 -9.89 16.54
C ASP A 546 -26.24 -11.40 16.30
N SER A 547 -25.11 -12.02 16.60
CA SER A 547 -25.01 -13.48 16.53
C SER A 547 -25.94 -14.14 17.56
N ASP A 548 -26.22 -15.44 17.36
CA ASP A 548 -26.99 -16.24 18.34
C ASP A 548 -26.36 -16.22 19.75
N ASP A 549 -25.04 -15.99 19.83
CA ASP A 549 -24.26 -15.84 21.07
C ASP A 549 -24.20 -14.39 21.60
N GLY A 550 -24.90 -13.46 20.94
CA GLY A 550 -24.99 -12.04 21.30
C GLY A 550 -23.79 -11.18 20.90
N GLN A 551 -22.90 -11.66 20.02
CA GLN A 551 -21.78 -10.86 19.52
C GLN A 551 -22.20 -10.03 18.31
N PHE A 552 -21.97 -8.72 18.38
CA PHE A 552 -22.29 -7.80 17.30
C PHE A 552 -21.19 -7.82 16.21
N ASN A 553 -21.58 -8.08 14.96
CA ASN A 553 -20.64 -8.07 13.84
C ASN A 553 -20.47 -6.64 13.27
N VAL A 554 -19.48 -5.92 13.80
CA VAL A 554 -19.22 -4.51 13.43
C VAL A 554 -18.75 -4.33 11.99
N VAL A 555 -17.93 -5.26 11.47
CA VAL A 555 -17.42 -5.21 10.09
C VAL A 555 -18.57 -5.39 9.09
N LEU A 556 -19.41 -6.40 9.31
CA LEU A 556 -20.60 -6.62 8.49
C LEU A 556 -21.56 -5.42 8.55
N CYS A 557 -21.76 -4.84 9.73
CA CYS A 557 -22.60 -3.64 9.88
C CYS A 557 -22.09 -2.46 9.03
N ARG A 558 -20.77 -2.28 8.97
CA ARG A 558 -20.13 -1.26 8.12
C ARG A 558 -20.29 -1.56 6.63
N GLU A 559 -20.05 -2.80 6.20
CA GLU A 559 -20.25 -3.23 4.81
C GLU A 559 -21.71 -3.05 4.35
N ILE A 560 -22.68 -3.34 5.23
CA ILE A 560 -24.11 -3.09 4.96
C ILE A 560 -24.39 -1.59 4.81
N ALA A 561 -23.76 -0.74 5.61
CA ALA A 561 -23.90 0.71 5.50
C ALA A 561 -23.42 1.21 4.13
N GLU A 562 -22.25 0.74 3.68
CA GLU A 562 -21.67 1.05 2.37
C GLU A 562 -22.55 0.55 1.23
N PHE A 563 -23.08 -0.67 1.34
CA PHE A 563 -24.04 -1.23 0.39
C PHE A 563 -25.26 -0.31 0.21
N PHE A 564 -25.91 0.12 1.29
CA PHE A 564 -27.08 1.01 1.19
C PHE A 564 -26.71 2.41 0.67
N GLN A 565 -25.48 2.87 0.92
CA GLN A 565 -24.99 4.12 0.36
C GLN A 565 -24.91 4.06 -1.17
N THR A 566 -24.47 2.95 -1.77
CA THR A 566 -24.45 2.73 -3.23
C THR A 566 -25.83 2.89 -3.87
N TYR A 567 -26.90 2.59 -3.13
CA TYR A 567 -28.30 2.74 -3.58
C TYR A 567 -28.95 4.08 -3.19
N ALA A 568 -28.17 5.05 -2.73
CA ALA A 568 -28.64 6.34 -2.20
C ALA A 568 -29.67 6.21 -1.07
N ARG A 569 -29.57 5.14 -0.26
CA ARG A 569 -30.39 4.88 0.93
C ARG A 569 -29.68 5.36 2.19
N ASP A 570 -29.48 6.67 2.24
CA ASP A 570 -28.79 7.37 3.32
C ASP A 570 -29.43 7.19 4.71
N ASP A 571 -30.73 6.97 4.74
CA ASP A 571 -31.48 6.67 5.95
C ASP A 571 -31.00 5.38 6.63
N TRP A 572 -30.86 4.31 5.85
CA TRP A 572 -30.34 3.03 6.33
C TRP A 572 -28.83 3.06 6.51
N ALA A 573 -28.08 3.60 5.56
CA ALA A 573 -26.63 3.73 5.69
C ALA A 573 -26.23 4.42 7.00
N ASN A 574 -26.87 5.55 7.34
CA ASN A 574 -26.63 6.24 8.61
C ASN A 574 -27.09 5.46 9.84
N THR A 575 -28.09 4.59 9.71
CA THR A 575 -28.57 3.75 10.81
C THR A 575 -27.55 2.67 11.14
N PHE A 576 -27.00 2.00 10.12
CA PHE A 576 -25.93 1.02 10.27
C PHE A 576 -24.63 1.67 10.76
N TYR A 577 -24.19 2.81 10.19
CA TYR A 577 -23.02 3.51 10.70
C TYR A 577 -23.17 3.94 12.17
N ARG A 578 -24.35 4.41 12.60
CA ARG A 578 -24.58 4.74 14.02
C ARG A 578 -24.46 3.51 14.92
N ARG A 579 -24.97 2.36 14.47
CA ARG A 579 -24.89 1.10 15.24
C ARG A 579 -23.43 0.61 15.32
N ALA A 580 -22.66 0.70 14.24
CA ALA A 580 -21.24 0.41 14.26
C ALA A 580 -20.45 1.37 15.17
N ALA A 581 -20.72 2.68 15.11
CA ALA A 581 -20.07 3.69 15.95
C ALA A 581 -20.40 3.55 17.45
N GLN A 582 -21.60 3.07 17.79
CA GLN A 582 -21.97 2.71 19.18
C GLN A 582 -21.10 1.58 19.73
N ASN A 583 -20.61 0.69 18.86
CA ASN A 583 -19.71 -0.41 19.18
C ASN A 583 -18.22 -0.06 19.00
N ASN A 584 -17.86 1.23 19.11
CA ASN A 584 -16.49 1.75 19.01
C ASN A 584 -15.79 1.54 17.65
N ASP A 585 -16.54 1.49 16.54
CA ASP A 585 -15.93 1.47 15.21
C ASP A 585 -15.38 2.85 14.80
N TYR A 586 -14.09 2.91 14.50
CA TYR A 586 -13.41 4.15 14.09
C TYR A 586 -13.90 4.66 12.73
N GLU A 587 -14.01 3.77 11.75
CA GLU A 587 -14.35 4.14 10.37
C GLU A 587 -15.79 4.65 10.27
N ALA A 588 -16.75 3.98 10.94
CA ALA A 588 -18.13 4.43 11.00
C ALA A 588 -18.28 5.78 11.72
N THR A 589 -17.54 6.00 12.82
CA THR A 589 -17.56 7.29 13.53
C THR A 589 -16.99 8.41 12.63
N THR A 590 -15.92 8.11 11.89
CA THR A 590 -15.31 9.03 10.91
C THR A 590 -16.27 9.36 9.76
N ALA A 591 -16.97 8.35 9.23
CA ALA A 591 -17.96 8.53 8.16
C ALA A 591 -19.11 9.46 8.60
N LEU A 592 -19.61 9.29 9.83
CA LEU A 592 -20.65 10.17 10.40
C LEU A 592 -20.15 11.61 10.60
N ALA A 593 -18.93 11.80 11.11
CA ALA A 593 -18.34 13.14 11.29
C ALA A 593 -18.16 13.86 9.94
N ARG A 594 -17.64 13.14 8.92
CA ARG A 594 -17.48 13.66 7.56
C ARG A 594 -18.82 14.04 6.94
N ARG A 595 -19.86 13.23 7.18
CA ARG A 595 -21.21 13.53 6.70
C ARG A 595 -21.75 14.84 7.29
N GLN A 596 -21.54 15.11 8.58
CA GLN A 596 -21.91 16.39 9.17
C GLN A 596 -21.20 17.57 8.50
N PHE A 597 -19.91 17.39 8.18
CA PHE A 597 -19.14 18.38 7.43
C PHE A 597 -19.73 18.64 6.04
N GLN A 598 -20.00 17.58 5.28
CA GLN A 598 -20.59 17.66 3.93
C GLN A 598 -22.00 18.31 3.93
N LEU A 599 -22.80 18.08 4.98
CA LEU A 599 -24.11 18.70 5.14
C LEU A 599 -24.06 20.19 5.53
N GLY A 600 -22.86 20.76 5.73
CA GLY A 600 -22.71 22.16 6.14
C GLY A 600 -22.79 22.41 7.64
N ASN A 601 -22.95 21.38 8.46
CA ASN A 601 -23.14 21.49 9.92
C ASN A 601 -21.80 21.63 10.65
N MET A 602 -21.05 22.69 10.38
CA MET A 602 -19.63 22.83 10.79
C MET A 602 -19.37 22.70 12.30
N ARG A 603 -20.28 23.19 13.14
CA ARG A 603 -20.14 23.04 14.61
C ARG A 603 -20.33 21.59 15.05
N ALA A 604 -21.37 20.92 14.57
CA ALA A 604 -21.62 19.51 14.87
C ALA A 604 -20.50 18.62 14.32
N ALA A 605 -19.95 18.97 13.15
CA ALA A 605 -18.78 18.31 12.59
C ALA A 605 -17.55 18.50 13.49
N ALA A 606 -17.28 19.72 13.95
CA ALA A 606 -16.19 19.99 14.89
C ALA A 606 -16.35 19.19 16.20
N ASP A 607 -17.55 19.16 16.78
CA ASP A 607 -17.84 18.37 17.99
C ASP A 607 -17.65 16.87 17.74
N SER A 608 -18.05 16.38 16.56
CA SER A 608 -17.88 14.97 16.17
C SER A 608 -16.40 14.61 15.99
N TYR A 609 -15.61 15.47 15.33
CA TYR A 609 -14.17 15.26 15.18
C TYR A 609 -13.40 15.40 16.50
N GLN A 610 -13.85 16.28 17.40
CA GLN A 610 -13.32 16.39 18.75
C GLN A 610 -13.55 15.10 19.53
N ASN A 611 -14.78 14.57 19.50
CA ASN A 611 -15.12 13.29 20.13
C ASN A 611 -14.31 12.14 19.52
N LEU A 612 -14.14 12.15 18.19
CA LEU A 612 -13.35 11.15 17.47
C LEU A 612 -11.88 11.16 17.94
N TRP A 613 -11.28 12.33 18.08
CA TRP A 613 -9.92 12.48 18.62
C TRP A 613 -9.83 11.98 20.07
N GLU A 614 -10.79 12.35 20.92
CA GLU A 614 -10.81 11.92 22.33
C GLU A 614 -10.95 10.41 22.48
N ARG A 615 -11.72 9.76 21.60
CA ARG A 615 -12.01 8.33 21.63
C ARG A 615 -10.94 7.49 20.92
N PHE A 616 -10.30 8.06 19.89
CA PHE A 616 -9.28 7.41 19.05
C PHE A 616 -8.05 8.32 18.85
N PRO A 617 -7.28 8.63 19.91
CA PRO A 617 -6.27 9.69 19.88
C PRO A 617 -4.96 9.32 19.14
N ASN A 618 -4.92 8.16 18.50
CA ASN A 618 -3.78 7.72 17.68
C ASN A 618 -3.98 7.99 16.19
N HIS A 619 -5.02 8.73 15.84
CA HIS A 619 -5.39 9.08 14.48
C HIS A 619 -5.23 10.59 14.27
N PRO A 620 -4.00 11.11 14.11
CA PRO A 620 -3.75 12.55 13.95
C PRO A 620 -4.43 13.14 12.71
N GLU A 621 -4.77 12.32 11.71
CA GLU A 621 -5.54 12.72 10.54
C GLU A 621 -6.95 13.24 10.91
N THR A 622 -7.51 12.82 12.05
CA THR A 622 -8.81 13.33 12.56
C THR A 622 -8.76 14.80 12.95
N LEU A 623 -7.59 15.27 13.41
CA LEU A 623 -7.35 16.66 13.76
C LEU A 623 -7.39 17.59 12.54
N VAL A 624 -7.16 17.05 11.34
CA VAL A 624 -7.39 17.79 10.09
C VAL A 624 -8.87 18.13 9.96
N GLY A 625 -9.77 17.15 10.13
CA GLY A 625 -11.21 17.38 10.09
C GLY A 625 -11.69 18.33 11.17
N LEU A 626 -11.13 18.23 12.38
CA LEU A 626 -11.40 19.18 13.47
C LEU A 626 -10.98 20.60 13.10
N SER A 627 -9.73 20.78 12.65
CA SER A 627 -9.20 22.08 12.23
C SER A 627 -10.05 22.70 11.11
N LYS A 628 -10.40 21.92 10.08
CA LYS A 628 -11.24 22.39 8.97
C LYS A 628 -12.63 22.80 9.42
N SER A 629 -13.26 21.99 10.27
CA SER A 629 -14.59 22.28 10.81
C SER A 629 -14.57 23.55 11.67
N ARG A 630 -13.58 23.71 12.55
CA ARG A 630 -13.41 24.92 13.39
C ARG A 630 -13.15 26.17 12.56
N ARG A 631 -12.29 26.07 11.54
CA ARG A 631 -12.00 27.16 10.61
C ARG A 631 -13.28 27.66 9.92
N LEU A 632 -14.06 26.75 9.34
CA LEU A 632 -15.33 27.08 8.68
C LEU A 632 -16.43 27.53 9.67
N ALA A 633 -16.32 27.15 10.95
CA ALA A 633 -17.17 27.66 12.02
C ALA A 633 -16.76 29.06 12.55
N GLY A 634 -15.65 29.63 12.05
CA GLY A 634 -15.15 30.96 12.42
C GLY A 634 -14.12 30.98 13.56
N GLN A 635 -13.56 29.82 13.94
CA GLN A 635 -12.57 29.65 15.00
C GLN A 635 -11.15 29.50 14.41
N GLU A 636 -10.66 30.53 13.73
CA GLU A 636 -9.39 30.49 12.97
C GLU A 636 -8.17 30.20 13.86
N ASP A 637 -8.06 30.86 15.02
CA ASP A 637 -6.90 30.72 15.92
C ASP A 637 -6.77 29.29 16.45
N GLU A 638 -7.90 28.67 16.81
CA GLU A 638 -7.94 27.27 17.26
C GLU A 638 -7.59 26.32 16.12
N ALA A 639 -8.13 26.56 14.91
CA ALA A 639 -7.85 25.75 13.74
C ALA A 639 -6.35 25.79 13.37
N LYS A 640 -5.73 26.97 13.45
CA LYS A 640 -4.30 27.16 13.20
C LYS A 640 -3.45 26.47 14.27
N ALA A 641 -3.79 26.62 15.54
CA ALA A 641 -3.07 25.95 16.63
C ALA A 641 -3.06 24.42 16.48
N ILE A 642 -4.14 23.82 15.96
CA ILE A 642 -4.20 22.39 15.65
C ILE A 642 -3.21 22.04 14.52
N VAL A 643 -3.22 22.79 13.41
CA VAL A 643 -2.35 22.53 12.26
C VAL A 643 -0.87 22.68 12.61
N ASP A 644 -0.51 23.71 13.37
CA ASP A 644 0.87 23.95 13.80
C ASP A 644 1.42 22.79 14.65
N ARG A 645 0.54 22.08 15.38
CA ARG A 645 0.92 20.91 16.19
C ARG A 645 1.08 19.63 15.38
N LEU A 646 0.38 19.45 14.25
CA LEU A 646 0.36 18.19 13.49
C LEU A 646 1.77 17.70 13.09
N ASP A 647 2.69 18.62 12.84
CA ASP A 647 4.10 18.34 12.54
C ASP A 647 4.84 17.56 13.64
N LEU A 648 4.38 17.73 14.88
CA LEU A 648 4.99 17.15 16.06
C LEU A 648 4.36 15.80 16.44
N LEU A 649 3.23 15.42 15.83
CA LEU A 649 2.44 14.24 16.22
C LEU A 649 2.79 12.96 15.45
N ALA A 650 3.24 13.08 14.20
CA ALA A 650 3.57 11.91 13.38
C ALA A 650 4.92 11.30 13.77
N LEU A 651 4.94 10.00 14.01
CA LEU A 651 6.11 9.18 14.30
C LEU A 651 6.80 8.70 13.01
N ASP A 652 6.02 8.42 11.95
CA ASP A 652 6.50 7.74 10.75
C ASP A 652 5.85 8.22 9.44
N ALA A 653 6.24 7.59 8.33
CA ALA A 653 5.76 7.88 6.98
C ALA A 653 4.26 7.62 6.78
N ALA A 654 3.74 6.59 7.46
CA ALA A 654 2.33 6.20 7.34
C ALA A 654 1.45 7.30 7.91
N GLN A 655 1.79 7.79 9.11
CA GLN A 655 1.02 8.84 9.78
C GLN A 655 1.10 10.18 9.03
N TYR A 656 2.26 10.54 8.46
CA TYR A 656 2.33 11.71 7.58
C TYR A 656 1.49 11.54 6.31
N PHE A 657 1.43 10.34 5.74
CA PHE A 657 0.61 10.05 4.57
C PHE A 657 -0.89 10.14 4.90
N ASP A 658 -1.33 9.59 6.03
CA ASP A 658 -2.73 9.65 6.47
C ASP A 658 -3.18 11.11 6.69
N VAL A 659 -2.32 11.95 7.28
CA VAL A 659 -2.56 13.40 7.38
C VAL A 659 -2.65 14.06 6.00
N ALA A 660 -1.78 13.69 5.05
CA ALA A 660 -1.84 14.22 3.68
C ALA A 660 -3.15 13.85 2.98
N VAL A 661 -3.60 12.60 3.11
CA VAL A 661 -4.88 12.13 2.56
C VAL A 661 -6.05 12.88 3.17
N ALA A 662 -6.06 13.08 4.50
CA ALA A 662 -7.11 13.82 5.16
C ALA A 662 -7.21 15.26 4.65
N PHE A 663 -6.09 15.97 4.46
CA PHE A 663 -6.14 17.30 3.84
C PHE A 663 -6.74 17.27 2.44
N GLY A 664 -6.41 16.27 1.62
CA GLY A 664 -7.00 16.07 0.30
C GLY A 664 -8.51 15.85 0.34
N GLN A 665 -9.01 15.07 1.31
CA GLN A 665 -10.44 14.80 1.49
C GLN A 665 -11.27 16.03 1.89
N PHE A 666 -10.62 17.09 2.39
CA PHE A 666 -11.24 18.37 2.73
C PHE A 666 -10.90 19.48 1.72
N ASP A 667 -10.46 19.11 0.51
CA ASP A 667 -10.08 20.03 -0.58
C ASP A 667 -9.00 21.06 -0.17
N ASP A 668 -8.13 20.73 0.79
CA ASP A 668 -7.01 21.58 1.21
C ASP A 668 -5.70 21.15 0.55
N LEU A 669 -5.57 21.52 -0.72
CA LEU A 669 -4.43 21.17 -1.55
C LEU A 669 -3.07 21.58 -0.95
N PRO A 670 -2.89 22.80 -0.40
CA PRO A 670 -1.61 23.19 0.21
C PRO A 670 -1.20 22.28 1.37
N GLY A 671 -2.15 21.89 2.23
CA GLY A 671 -1.91 20.96 3.33
C GLY A 671 -1.54 19.56 2.81
N ALA A 672 -2.29 19.06 1.83
CA ALA A 672 -2.07 17.73 1.25
C ALA A 672 -0.69 17.64 0.57
N ILE A 673 -0.32 18.65 -0.24
CA ILE A 673 0.98 18.74 -0.92
C ILE A 673 2.12 18.83 0.10
N ARG A 674 1.96 19.63 1.15
CA ARG A 674 2.97 19.79 2.21
C ARG A 674 3.28 18.46 2.88
N TYR A 675 2.26 17.73 3.33
CA TYR A 675 2.47 16.47 4.06
C TYR A 675 2.88 15.31 3.15
N ALA A 676 2.40 15.25 1.90
CA ALA A 676 2.90 14.28 0.93
C ALA A 676 4.40 14.50 0.64
N ASN A 677 4.87 15.75 0.55
CA ASN A 677 6.30 16.04 0.43
C ASN A 677 7.09 15.67 1.69
N LYS A 678 6.50 15.79 2.90
CA LYS A 678 7.15 15.30 4.12
C LYS A 678 7.36 13.79 4.11
N VAL A 679 6.38 13.00 3.66
CA VAL A 679 6.57 11.56 3.44
C VAL A 679 7.77 11.30 2.52
N ILE A 680 7.89 12.09 1.46
CA ILE A 680 8.93 11.93 0.45
C ILE A 680 10.33 12.35 0.93
N HIS A 681 10.44 13.36 1.80
CA HIS A 681 11.68 13.97 2.24
C HIS A 681 12.14 13.50 3.63
N ASP A 682 11.23 13.41 4.59
CA ASP A 682 11.52 13.30 6.02
C ASP A 682 11.57 11.84 6.51
N THR A 683 11.22 10.87 5.65
CA THR A 683 11.18 9.45 6.02
C THR A 683 12.04 8.60 5.05
N PRO A 684 13.35 8.49 5.30
CA PRO A 684 14.30 7.82 4.39
C PRO A 684 14.42 6.29 4.59
N GLU A 685 13.68 5.67 5.53
CA GLU A 685 13.79 4.23 5.83
C GLU A 685 13.15 3.28 4.81
N ASN A 686 13.65 2.04 4.77
CA ASN A 686 13.30 0.97 3.83
C ASN A 686 11.84 0.47 3.90
N SER A 687 11.11 0.75 4.99
CA SER A 687 9.67 0.42 5.13
C SER A 687 8.76 1.45 4.45
N SER A 688 9.31 2.57 3.97
CA SER A 688 8.57 3.70 3.39
C SER A 688 8.37 3.62 1.89
N GLY A 689 8.92 2.61 1.20
CA GLY A 689 8.82 2.49 -0.26
C GLY A 689 7.38 2.66 -0.75
N SER A 690 6.47 1.84 -0.22
CA SER A 690 5.03 1.92 -0.52
C SER A 690 4.45 3.32 -0.22
N TYR A 691 4.86 3.98 0.86
CA TYR A 691 4.36 5.31 1.22
C TYR A 691 4.92 6.44 0.35
N HIS A 692 6.17 6.36 -0.11
CA HIS A 692 6.70 7.30 -1.11
C HIS A 692 5.93 7.20 -2.42
N TYR A 693 5.68 5.97 -2.89
CA TYR A 693 4.84 5.73 -4.06
C TYR A 693 3.44 6.30 -3.86
N ARG A 694 2.78 5.96 -2.75
CA ARG A 694 1.43 6.47 -2.41
C ARG A 694 1.42 8.00 -2.32
N ALA A 695 2.44 8.62 -1.73
CA ALA A 695 2.53 10.08 -1.63
C ALA A 695 2.71 10.75 -3.00
N ILE A 696 3.54 10.21 -3.88
CA ILE A 696 3.70 10.77 -5.24
C ILE A 696 2.43 10.54 -6.07
N ARG A 697 1.76 9.38 -5.94
CA ARG A 697 0.45 9.13 -6.58
C ARG A 697 -0.62 10.09 -6.07
N LEU A 698 -0.64 10.34 -4.76
CA LEU A 698 -1.51 11.36 -4.17
C LEU A 698 -1.20 12.73 -4.77
N LEU A 699 0.07 13.15 -4.83
CA LEU A 699 0.46 14.40 -5.48
C LEU A 699 -0.03 14.46 -6.92
N LEU A 700 0.20 13.43 -7.74
CA LEU A 700 -0.29 13.36 -9.12
C LEU A 700 -1.81 13.55 -9.21
N GLY A 701 -2.58 12.99 -8.27
CA GLY A 701 -4.04 13.16 -8.21
C GLY A 701 -4.52 14.53 -7.67
N LEU A 702 -3.70 15.30 -6.94
CA LEU A 702 -4.17 16.44 -6.14
C LEU A 702 -4.48 17.76 -6.88
N GLU A 703 -4.49 17.83 -8.20
CA GLU A 703 -4.76 19.09 -8.94
C GLU A 703 -5.10 18.74 -10.39
N ASP A 704 -6.26 19.18 -10.87
CA ASP A 704 -6.68 19.00 -12.27
C ASP A 704 -5.87 19.86 -13.26
N ASN A 705 -5.09 20.84 -12.77
CA ASN A 705 -4.35 21.82 -13.59
C ASN A 705 -2.83 21.82 -13.37
N LYS A 706 -2.22 20.67 -13.05
CA LYS A 706 -0.76 20.61 -12.94
C LYS A 706 -0.09 20.98 -14.24
N SER A 707 1.01 21.72 -14.14
CA SER A 707 1.85 21.93 -15.32
C SER A 707 2.38 20.58 -15.83
N PRO A 708 2.47 20.37 -17.15
CA PRO A 708 3.06 19.14 -17.70
C PRO A 708 4.48 18.88 -17.20
N GLN A 709 5.22 19.92 -16.84
CA GLN A 709 6.54 19.82 -16.24
C GLN A 709 6.52 19.11 -14.88
N GLU A 710 5.55 19.44 -14.03
CA GLU A 710 5.45 18.85 -12.70
C GLU A 710 4.96 17.40 -12.78
N ILE A 711 4.02 17.10 -13.69
CA ILE A 711 3.57 15.73 -13.96
C ILE A 711 4.76 14.86 -14.42
N ALA A 712 5.51 15.32 -15.41
CA ALA A 712 6.70 14.62 -15.89
C ALA A 712 7.72 14.40 -14.75
N ARG A 713 7.96 15.42 -13.92
CA ARG A 713 8.84 15.31 -12.75
C ARG A 713 8.36 14.27 -11.74
N LEU A 714 7.08 14.25 -11.40
CA LEU A 714 6.52 13.31 -10.42
C LEU A 714 6.52 11.88 -10.95
N ASN A 715 6.14 11.65 -12.22
CA ASN A 715 6.22 10.33 -12.85
C ASN A 715 7.67 9.85 -12.97
N GLN A 716 8.60 10.75 -13.28
CA GLN A 716 10.02 10.43 -13.24
C GLN A 716 10.48 10.01 -11.84
N ARG A 717 10.04 10.72 -10.80
CA ARG A 717 10.34 10.35 -9.40
C ARG A 717 9.71 9.02 -9.00
N LEU A 718 8.54 8.66 -9.56
CA LEU A 718 7.98 7.32 -9.39
C LEU A 718 8.96 6.31 -9.97
N LEU A 719 9.26 6.39 -11.28
CA LEU A 719 10.19 5.49 -11.99
C LEU A 719 11.57 5.40 -11.34
N ASP A 720 12.03 6.50 -10.75
CA ASP A 720 13.27 6.50 -10.00
C ASP A 720 13.09 5.74 -8.67
N ARG A 721 12.08 6.08 -7.87
CA ARG A 721 11.89 5.47 -6.54
C ARG A 721 11.40 4.03 -6.56
N THR A 722 11.21 3.40 -7.72
CA THR A 722 10.75 2.01 -7.86
C THR A 722 11.80 0.96 -7.51
N LEU A 723 12.98 1.33 -7.00
CA LEU A 723 13.99 0.39 -6.49
C LEU A 723 13.64 -0.24 -5.12
N SER A 724 12.35 -0.49 -4.86
CA SER A 724 11.89 -1.22 -3.68
C SER A 724 11.19 -2.51 -4.14
N PRO A 725 11.58 -3.69 -3.63
CA PRO A 725 11.20 -4.99 -4.19
C PRO A 725 9.70 -5.38 -4.20
N THR A 726 8.76 -4.48 -3.90
CA THR A 726 7.35 -4.85 -3.63
C THR A 726 6.30 -3.76 -3.92
N MET A 727 6.62 -2.72 -4.70
CA MET A 727 5.71 -1.56 -4.82
C MET A 727 4.46 -1.80 -5.66
N LEU A 728 4.62 -2.42 -6.83
CA LEU A 728 3.52 -2.81 -7.70
C LEU A 728 3.64 -4.30 -7.96
N ARG A 729 2.51 -5.01 -7.90
CA ARG A 729 2.47 -6.43 -8.25
C ARG A 729 2.30 -6.64 -9.77
N ASP A 730 1.78 -5.63 -10.47
CA ASP A 730 1.55 -5.64 -11.91
C ASP A 730 2.61 -4.82 -12.66
N MET A 731 3.17 -5.41 -13.72
CA MET A 731 4.21 -4.75 -14.51
C MET A 731 3.64 -3.65 -15.44
N GLY A 732 2.36 -3.75 -15.79
CA GLY A 732 1.66 -2.78 -16.64
C GLY A 732 1.61 -1.38 -16.03
N SER A 733 1.46 -1.27 -14.70
CA SER A 733 1.48 0.02 -14.01
C SER A 733 2.80 0.78 -14.20
N TYR A 734 3.94 0.08 -14.25
CA TYR A 734 5.23 0.74 -14.53
C TYR A 734 5.30 1.30 -15.95
N GLN A 735 4.82 0.55 -16.94
CA GLN A 735 4.75 1.05 -18.32
C GLN A 735 3.82 2.25 -18.47
N ASN A 736 2.69 2.28 -17.75
CA ASN A 736 1.81 3.45 -17.75
C ASN A 736 2.50 4.69 -17.18
N ILE A 737 3.30 4.53 -16.10
CA ILE A 737 4.10 5.65 -15.58
C ILE A 737 5.14 6.12 -16.61
N VAL A 738 5.75 5.20 -17.38
CA VAL A 738 6.65 5.55 -18.50
C VAL A 738 5.91 6.35 -19.57
N PHE A 739 4.71 5.89 -19.97
CA PHE A 739 3.85 6.61 -20.92
C PHE A 739 3.58 8.03 -20.42
N ASP A 740 3.06 8.16 -19.19
CA ASP A 740 2.65 9.44 -18.61
C ASP A 740 3.84 10.40 -18.41
N SER A 741 5.03 9.89 -18.12
CA SER A 741 6.26 10.70 -18.03
C SER A 741 6.63 11.33 -19.37
N TYR A 742 6.64 10.53 -20.44
CA TYR A 742 6.98 10.98 -21.78
C TYR A 742 5.89 11.84 -22.43
N GLU A 743 4.62 11.50 -22.20
CA GLU A 743 3.46 12.28 -22.62
C GLU A 743 3.51 13.70 -22.03
N ALA A 744 3.73 13.80 -20.72
CA ALA A 744 3.81 15.09 -20.03
C ALA A 744 5.03 15.90 -20.50
N SER A 745 6.15 15.24 -20.77
CA SER A 745 7.34 15.85 -21.38
C SER A 745 7.07 16.36 -22.80
N ALA A 746 6.29 15.62 -23.60
CA ALA A 746 5.85 16.06 -24.93
C ALA A 746 4.98 17.32 -24.84
N ARG A 747 3.98 17.35 -23.95
CA ARG A 747 3.16 18.54 -23.70
C ARG A 747 3.97 19.75 -23.23
N GLN A 748 4.95 19.53 -22.35
CA GLN A 748 5.87 20.59 -21.92
C GLN A 748 6.66 21.17 -23.11
N ALA A 749 7.13 20.32 -24.02
CA ALA A 749 7.85 20.74 -25.22
C ALA A 749 6.94 21.52 -26.19
N LEU A 750 5.67 21.08 -26.36
CA LEU A 750 4.66 21.81 -27.13
C LEU A 750 4.40 23.21 -26.58
N ASN A 751 4.25 23.34 -25.26
CA ASN A 751 4.08 24.64 -24.58
C ASN A 751 5.27 25.59 -24.79
N ARG A 752 6.46 25.05 -25.08
CA ARG A 752 7.67 25.82 -25.42
C ARG A 752 7.84 26.05 -26.92
N GLY A 753 6.96 25.50 -27.77
CA GLY A 753 7.06 25.56 -29.23
C GLY A 753 8.05 24.57 -29.85
N ASP A 754 8.62 23.64 -29.07
CA ASP A 754 9.56 22.64 -29.56
C ASP A 754 8.84 21.37 -30.02
N VAL A 755 8.27 21.44 -31.22
CA VAL A 755 7.54 20.32 -31.84
C VAL A 755 8.44 19.11 -32.12
N ALA A 756 9.74 19.34 -32.37
CA ALA A 756 10.68 18.25 -32.64
C ALA A 756 10.88 17.38 -31.40
N THR A 757 11.16 18.02 -30.26
CA THR A 757 11.26 17.33 -28.97
C THR A 757 9.93 16.70 -28.60
N ALA A 758 8.81 17.42 -28.76
CA ALA A 758 7.48 16.86 -28.48
C ALA A 758 7.21 15.57 -29.27
N THR A 759 7.59 15.55 -30.55
CA THR A 759 7.41 14.38 -31.43
C THR A 759 8.30 13.21 -30.99
N GLN A 760 9.53 13.50 -30.56
CA GLN A 760 10.43 12.48 -30.02
C GLN A 760 9.90 11.89 -28.72
N GLN A 761 9.47 12.72 -27.77
CA GLN A 761 8.94 12.27 -26.48
C GLN A 761 7.64 11.47 -26.67
N MET A 762 6.72 11.95 -27.51
CA MET A 762 5.49 11.22 -27.83
C MET A 762 5.76 9.88 -28.53
N LYS A 763 6.83 9.79 -29.34
CA LYS A 763 7.27 8.51 -29.90
C LYS A 763 7.73 7.54 -28.81
N MET A 764 8.37 8.02 -27.73
CA MET A 764 8.74 7.17 -26.59
C MET A 764 7.50 6.74 -25.80
N ALA A 765 6.55 7.65 -25.54
CA ALA A 765 5.28 7.32 -24.90
C ALA A 765 4.55 6.19 -25.68
N LEU A 766 4.32 6.37 -26.98
CA LEU A 766 3.63 5.38 -27.82
C LEU A 766 4.41 4.07 -28.06
N ARG A 767 5.67 3.94 -27.63
CA ARG A 767 6.34 2.62 -27.59
C ARG A 767 5.86 1.77 -26.43
N SER A 768 5.59 2.42 -25.28
CA SER A 768 5.12 1.74 -24.08
C SER A 768 3.64 1.34 -24.18
N SER A 769 2.80 2.23 -24.73
CA SER A 769 1.38 1.96 -24.99
C SER A 769 0.96 2.50 -26.37
N PRO A 770 1.07 1.68 -27.44
CA PRO A 770 0.87 2.14 -28.83
C PRO A 770 -0.56 2.55 -29.20
N ALA A 771 -1.55 1.90 -28.59
CA ALA A 771 -2.97 2.16 -28.81
C ALA A 771 -3.66 2.66 -27.54
N ASN A 772 -3.02 3.60 -26.83
CA ASN A 772 -3.55 4.16 -25.59
C ASN A 772 -4.83 4.97 -25.86
N ILE A 773 -5.97 4.39 -25.51
CA ILE A 773 -7.31 4.96 -25.74
C ILE A 773 -7.58 6.11 -24.79
N ASP A 774 -7.28 5.94 -23.50
CA ASP A 774 -7.52 6.94 -22.46
C ASP A 774 -6.82 8.27 -22.81
N PHE A 775 -5.57 8.18 -23.27
CA PHE A 775 -4.81 9.33 -23.76
C PHE A 775 -5.47 10.01 -24.97
N ALA A 776 -5.91 9.20 -25.94
CA ALA A 776 -6.53 9.72 -27.15
C ALA A 776 -7.87 10.41 -26.84
N GLU A 777 -8.65 9.85 -25.92
CA GLU A 777 -9.97 10.34 -25.55
C GLU A 777 -9.93 11.70 -24.85
N GLN A 778 -8.93 11.97 -24.02
CA GLN A 778 -8.90 13.18 -23.20
C GLN A 778 -7.76 14.12 -23.61
N GLN A 779 -6.51 13.75 -23.32
CA GLN A 779 -5.36 14.65 -23.42
C GLN A 779 -5.04 15.02 -24.87
N LEU A 780 -5.24 14.10 -25.83
CA LEU A 780 -5.01 14.40 -27.24
C LEU A 780 -6.01 15.42 -27.81
N LEU A 781 -7.26 15.41 -27.34
CA LEU A 781 -8.25 16.45 -27.64
C LEU A 781 -7.84 17.80 -27.06
N GLU A 782 -7.34 17.83 -25.82
CA GLU A 782 -6.83 19.07 -25.21
C GLU A 782 -5.65 19.66 -25.99
N ILE A 783 -4.69 18.84 -26.40
CA ILE A 783 -3.54 19.25 -27.22
C ILE A 783 -4.04 19.88 -28.53
N ARG A 784 -5.06 19.29 -29.16
CA ARG A 784 -5.68 19.86 -30.36
C ARG A 784 -6.36 21.20 -30.08
N ALA A 785 -7.12 21.30 -28.99
CA ALA A 785 -7.82 22.53 -28.58
C ALA A 785 -6.86 23.68 -28.24
N GLN A 786 -5.65 23.35 -27.77
CA GLN A 786 -4.55 24.31 -27.52
C GLN A 786 -3.88 24.82 -28.83
N GLY A 787 -4.32 24.35 -30.00
CA GLY A 787 -3.85 24.81 -31.30
C GLY A 787 -2.76 23.91 -31.93
N HIS A 788 -2.37 22.82 -31.28
CA HIS A 788 -1.39 21.87 -31.81
C HIS A 788 -2.03 20.82 -32.73
N THR A 789 -2.93 21.23 -33.63
CA THR A 789 -3.77 20.35 -34.46
C THR A 789 -2.97 19.35 -35.29
N GLN A 790 -1.92 19.80 -35.98
CA GLN A 790 -1.10 18.90 -36.81
C GLN A 790 -0.41 17.82 -35.99
N PHE A 791 0.11 18.17 -34.82
CA PHE A 791 0.75 17.21 -33.91
C PHE A 791 -0.27 16.19 -33.39
N ALA A 792 -1.45 16.66 -32.99
CA ALA A 792 -2.52 15.81 -32.50
C ALA A 792 -2.98 14.82 -33.58
N ASP A 793 -3.18 15.30 -34.82
CA ASP A 793 -3.61 14.46 -35.95
C ASP A 793 -2.57 13.40 -36.29
N GLN A 794 -1.28 13.76 -36.35
CA GLN A 794 -0.21 12.79 -36.60
C GLN A 794 -0.06 11.75 -35.49
N THR A 795 -0.35 12.14 -34.25
CA THR A 795 -0.32 11.25 -33.09
C THR A 795 -1.51 10.29 -33.14
N LEU A 796 -2.70 10.79 -33.46
CA LEU A 796 -3.90 10.00 -33.68
C LEU A 796 -3.68 8.96 -34.78
N ASP A 797 -3.12 9.34 -35.93
CA ASP A 797 -2.86 8.41 -37.03
C ASP A 797 -1.93 7.25 -36.63
N LYS A 798 -0.97 7.48 -35.72
CA LYS A 798 -0.11 6.41 -35.18
C LYS A 798 -0.89 5.45 -34.28
N ILE A 799 -1.76 5.97 -33.43
CA ILE A 799 -2.65 5.18 -32.55
C ILE A 799 -3.57 4.31 -33.43
N PHE A 800 -4.19 4.90 -34.46
CA PHE A 800 -5.01 4.18 -35.43
C PHE A 800 -4.23 3.10 -36.18
N ALA A 801 -2.99 3.38 -36.60
CA ALA A 801 -2.16 2.39 -37.28
C ALA A 801 -1.83 1.19 -36.39
N ALA A 802 -1.49 1.44 -35.12
CA ALA A 802 -1.23 0.38 -34.14
C ALA A 802 -2.49 -0.49 -33.90
N ALA A 803 -3.63 0.15 -33.64
CA ALA A 803 -4.90 -0.54 -33.46
C ALA A 803 -5.36 -1.30 -34.71
N THR A 804 -5.16 -0.74 -35.91
CA THR A 804 -5.51 -1.40 -37.17
C THR A 804 -4.68 -2.66 -37.38
N LYS A 805 -3.37 -2.60 -37.06
CA LYS A 805 -2.50 -3.79 -37.08
C LYS A 805 -3.02 -4.87 -36.14
N HIS A 806 -3.42 -4.49 -34.92
CA HIS A 806 -4.01 -5.41 -33.94
C HIS A 806 -5.32 -6.03 -34.45
N LEU A 807 -6.27 -5.21 -34.90
CA LEU A 807 -7.58 -5.69 -35.38
C LEU A 807 -7.49 -6.49 -36.69
N THR A 808 -6.42 -6.33 -37.47
CA THR A 808 -6.14 -7.22 -38.61
C THR A 808 -5.79 -8.63 -38.15
N ARG A 809 -5.08 -8.75 -37.02
CA ARG A 809 -4.68 -10.04 -36.44
C ARG A 809 -5.80 -10.67 -35.61
N PHE A 810 -6.53 -9.85 -34.87
CA PHE A 810 -7.60 -10.24 -33.95
C PHE A 810 -8.91 -9.50 -34.29
N PRO A 811 -9.58 -9.88 -35.39
CA PRO A 811 -10.76 -9.16 -35.88
C PRO A 811 -11.97 -9.24 -34.95
N LEU A 812 -12.01 -10.22 -34.04
CA LEU A 812 -13.11 -10.41 -33.09
C LEU A 812 -12.92 -9.64 -31.77
N ASN A 813 -11.84 -8.84 -31.64
CA ASN A 813 -11.64 -8.00 -30.47
C ASN A 813 -12.58 -6.78 -30.52
N ALA A 814 -13.85 -7.00 -30.14
CA ALA A 814 -14.90 -6.01 -30.15
C ALA A 814 -14.61 -4.81 -29.24
N ASN A 815 -13.91 -5.03 -28.12
CA ASN A 815 -13.55 -3.95 -27.19
C ASN A 815 -12.58 -2.95 -27.85
N MET A 816 -11.49 -3.43 -28.47
CA MET A 816 -10.56 -2.56 -29.21
C MET A 816 -11.24 -1.91 -30.42
N ALA A 817 -12.10 -2.64 -31.14
CA ALA A 817 -12.87 -2.09 -32.26
C ALA A 817 -13.77 -0.93 -31.80
N ASN A 818 -14.51 -1.12 -30.70
CA ASN A 818 -15.35 -0.10 -30.10
C ASN A 818 -14.54 1.12 -29.65
N ASN A 819 -13.49 0.90 -28.86
CA ASN A 819 -12.68 1.99 -28.31
C ASN A 819 -12.06 2.86 -29.42
N ILE A 820 -11.59 2.24 -30.49
CA ILE A 820 -11.01 2.98 -31.62
C ILE A 820 -12.08 3.67 -32.47
N ALA A 821 -13.28 3.08 -32.59
CA ALA A 821 -14.42 3.76 -33.21
C ALA A 821 -14.85 5.00 -32.40
N TRP A 822 -14.88 4.91 -31.08
CA TRP A 822 -15.14 6.03 -30.18
C TRP A 822 -14.12 7.15 -30.38
N VAL A 823 -12.83 6.82 -30.30
CA VAL A 823 -11.73 7.78 -30.53
C VAL A 823 -11.85 8.42 -31.92
N ALA A 824 -12.20 7.66 -32.96
CA ALA A 824 -12.45 8.21 -34.30
C ALA A 824 -13.56 9.27 -34.29
N ALA A 825 -14.67 8.95 -33.64
CA ALA A 825 -15.88 9.77 -33.61
C ALA A 825 -15.67 11.10 -32.88
N ILE A 826 -15.11 11.07 -31.68
CA ILE A 826 -14.86 12.28 -30.87
C ILE A 826 -13.82 13.21 -31.52
N HIS A 827 -12.85 12.65 -32.25
CA HIS A 827 -11.90 13.42 -33.04
C HIS A 827 -12.46 13.90 -34.38
N ASN A 828 -13.65 13.43 -34.79
CA ASN A 828 -14.25 13.66 -36.10
C ASN A 828 -13.30 13.28 -37.25
N ARG A 829 -12.65 12.12 -37.15
CA ARG A 829 -11.64 11.60 -38.08
C ARG A 829 -11.90 10.11 -38.34
N HIS A 830 -11.51 9.61 -39.50
CA HIS A 830 -11.63 8.18 -39.85
C HIS A 830 -13.05 7.61 -39.68
N LEU A 831 -14.10 8.43 -39.86
CA LEU A 831 -15.49 8.07 -39.56
C LEU A 831 -16.00 6.85 -40.33
N ASP A 832 -15.62 6.69 -41.60
CA ASP A 832 -16.01 5.52 -42.39
C ASP A 832 -15.51 4.22 -41.73
N ARG A 833 -14.25 4.23 -41.27
CA ARG A 833 -13.67 3.09 -40.56
C ARG A 833 -14.28 2.93 -39.16
N ALA A 834 -14.60 4.03 -38.49
CA ALA A 834 -15.29 4.02 -37.19
C ALA A 834 -16.65 3.32 -37.28
N LEU A 835 -17.40 3.56 -38.36
CA LEU A 835 -18.69 2.93 -38.61
C LEU A 835 -18.52 1.42 -38.78
N GLU A 836 -17.56 0.98 -39.60
CA GLU A 836 -17.26 -0.44 -39.76
C GLU A 836 -16.91 -1.12 -38.43
N LEU A 837 -16.05 -0.49 -37.63
CA LEU A 837 -15.59 -1.03 -36.36
C LEU A 837 -16.69 -1.08 -35.29
N SER A 838 -17.48 -0.02 -35.14
CA SER A 838 -18.59 0.04 -34.18
C SER A 838 -19.71 -0.93 -34.57
N MET A 839 -20.05 -1.04 -35.86
CA MET A 839 -20.99 -2.06 -36.33
C MET A 839 -20.50 -3.48 -36.05
N SER A 840 -19.20 -3.75 -36.25
CA SER A 840 -18.61 -5.05 -35.91
C SER A 840 -18.68 -5.33 -34.41
N ALA A 841 -18.39 -4.35 -33.56
CA ALA A 841 -18.47 -4.52 -32.10
C ALA A 841 -19.90 -4.81 -31.63
N VAL A 842 -20.90 -4.10 -32.18
CA VAL A 842 -22.32 -4.33 -31.89
C VAL A 842 -22.81 -5.68 -32.44
N ALA A 843 -22.29 -6.14 -33.58
CA ALA A 843 -22.63 -7.45 -34.12
C ALA A 843 -22.15 -8.60 -33.21
N GLU A 844 -20.96 -8.46 -32.61
CA GLU A 844 -20.42 -9.43 -31.65
C GLU A 844 -21.12 -9.37 -30.28
N PHE A 845 -21.47 -8.17 -29.81
CA PHE A 845 -22.10 -7.96 -28.49
C PHE A 845 -23.34 -7.04 -28.59
N PRO A 846 -24.47 -7.53 -29.15
CA PRO A 846 -25.65 -6.71 -29.41
C PRO A 846 -26.33 -6.19 -28.15
N GLU A 847 -26.17 -6.87 -27.02
CA GLU A 847 -26.69 -6.47 -25.71
C GLU A 847 -25.91 -5.32 -25.08
N SER A 848 -24.69 -5.04 -25.54
CA SER A 848 -23.86 -3.96 -25.01
C SER A 848 -24.44 -2.61 -25.42
N TYR A 849 -25.10 -1.90 -24.50
CA TYR A 849 -25.60 -0.56 -24.77
C TYR A 849 -24.46 0.45 -24.97
N SER A 850 -23.29 0.24 -24.36
CA SER A 850 -22.12 1.12 -24.55
C SER A 850 -21.53 1.02 -25.96
N TYR A 851 -21.57 -0.17 -26.58
CA TYR A 851 -21.14 -0.31 -27.97
C TYR A 851 -22.16 0.30 -28.94
N ARG A 852 -23.45 0.19 -28.61
CA ARG A 852 -24.51 0.85 -29.36
C ARG A 852 -24.47 2.38 -29.22
N ASP A 853 -24.14 2.90 -28.04
CA ASP A 853 -23.89 4.34 -27.80
C ASP A 853 -22.73 4.85 -28.68
N THR A 854 -21.63 4.10 -28.72
CA THR A 854 -20.50 4.43 -29.60
C THR A 854 -20.92 4.47 -31.08
N LEU A 855 -21.72 3.49 -31.54
CA LEU A 855 -22.27 3.48 -32.89
C LEU A 855 -23.19 4.69 -33.14
N ALA A 856 -24.01 5.08 -32.16
CA ALA A 856 -24.87 6.26 -32.26
C ALA A 856 -24.06 7.55 -32.41
N GLU A 857 -22.99 7.72 -31.62
CA GLU A 857 -22.07 8.86 -31.77
C GLU A 857 -21.42 8.89 -33.16
N VAL A 858 -20.94 7.74 -33.67
CA VAL A 858 -20.36 7.67 -35.02
C VAL A 858 -21.37 8.10 -36.09
N LEU A 859 -22.60 7.55 -36.03
CA LEU A 859 -23.67 7.92 -36.97
C LEU A 859 -24.01 9.41 -36.90
N PHE A 860 -24.07 9.97 -35.69
CA PHE A 860 -24.33 11.39 -35.48
C PHE A 860 -23.23 12.25 -36.11
N ARG A 861 -21.95 11.90 -35.93
CA ARG A 861 -20.81 12.61 -36.53
C ARG A 861 -20.78 12.53 -38.06
N MET A 862 -21.28 11.44 -38.63
CA MET A 862 -21.45 11.27 -40.07
C MET A 862 -22.66 12.03 -40.64
N GLY A 863 -23.52 12.60 -39.79
CA GLY A 863 -24.74 13.31 -40.20
C GLY A 863 -25.98 12.43 -40.30
N GLU A 864 -25.90 11.16 -39.92
CA GLU A 864 -27.00 10.20 -39.90
C GLU A 864 -27.82 10.32 -38.59
N THR A 865 -28.27 11.54 -38.28
CA THR A 865 -28.84 11.90 -36.97
C THR A 865 -30.09 11.10 -36.60
N ASP A 866 -30.98 10.82 -37.56
CA ASP A 866 -32.19 10.03 -37.29
C ASP A 866 -31.86 8.60 -36.85
N GLN A 867 -30.83 8.00 -37.45
CA GLN A 867 -30.36 6.66 -37.09
C GLN A 867 -29.69 6.69 -35.71
N ALA A 868 -28.85 7.68 -35.43
CA ALA A 868 -28.22 7.87 -34.12
C ALA A 868 -29.27 7.98 -33.00
N ILE A 869 -30.31 8.80 -33.17
CA ILE A 869 -31.40 8.94 -32.21
C ILE A 869 -32.12 7.61 -31.99
N GLN A 870 -32.37 6.84 -33.05
CA GLN A 870 -33.06 5.55 -32.94
C GLN A 870 -32.23 4.52 -32.17
N VAL A 871 -30.92 4.46 -32.42
CA VAL A 871 -30.00 3.55 -31.69
C VAL A 871 -29.95 3.95 -30.21
N GLU A 872 -29.75 5.24 -29.93
CA GLU A 872 -29.62 5.75 -28.57
C GLU A 872 -30.92 5.60 -27.74
N MET A 873 -32.09 5.76 -28.38
CA MET A 873 -33.38 5.46 -27.76
C MET A 873 -33.51 3.98 -27.38
N ASN A 874 -32.95 3.06 -28.17
CA ASN A 874 -32.96 1.65 -27.83
C ASN A 874 -32.03 1.36 -26.64
N CYS A 875 -30.90 2.06 -26.51
CA CYS A 875 -30.04 1.97 -25.32
C CYS A 875 -30.80 2.36 -24.03
N LEU A 876 -31.56 3.47 -24.08
CA LEU A 876 -32.38 3.91 -22.95
C LEU A 876 -33.50 2.92 -22.55
N LEU A 877 -33.97 2.07 -23.46
CA LEU A 877 -34.94 1.03 -23.08
C LEU A 877 -34.29 -0.02 -22.16
N ASP A 878 -32.99 -0.27 -22.32
CA ASP A 878 -32.25 -1.23 -21.52
C ASP A 878 -31.77 -0.62 -20.19
N VAL A 879 -31.44 0.67 -20.18
CA VAL A 879 -31.00 1.43 -19.00
C VAL A 879 -31.70 2.80 -18.90
N PRO A 880 -32.99 2.84 -18.47
CA PRO A 880 -33.80 4.06 -18.49
C PRO A 880 -33.31 5.20 -17.60
N ASP A 881 -32.55 4.89 -16.56
CA ASP A 881 -32.06 5.86 -15.56
C ASP A 881 -30.66 6.39 -15.90
N ASP A 882 -30.05 5.96 -17.01
CA ASP A 882 -28.71 6.40 -17.39
C ASP A 882 -28.71 7.86 -17.87
N TYR A 883 -28.19 8.76 -17.04
CA TYR A 883 -28.15 10.20 -17.30
C TYR A 883 -27.35 10.56 -18.56
N HIS A 884 -26.27 9.83 -18.87
CA HIS A 884 -25.43 10.11 -20.04
C HIS A 884 -26.23 9.92 -21.33
N LEU A 885 -26.98 8.81 -21.44
CA LEU A 885 -27.81 8.53 -22.62
C LEU A 885 -28.93 9.58 -22.81
N HIS A 886 -29.48 10.13 -21.71
CA HIS A 886 -30.46 11.23 -21.80
C HIS A 886 -29.82 12.51 -22.36
N GLU A 887 -28.62 12.88 -21.91
CA GLU A 887 -27.91 14.06 -22.42
C GLU A 887 -27.42 13.87 -23.86
N GLN A 888 -26.98 12.67 -24.24
CA GLN A 888 -26.68 12.27 -25.61
C GLN A 888 -27.86 12.50 -26.56
N LEU A 889 -29.05 11.98 -26.21
CA LEU A 889 -30.26 12.16 -27.02
C LEU A 889 -30.67 13.63 -27.16
N LYS A 890 -30.55 14.40 -26.08
CA LYS A 890 -30.82 15.83 -26.10
C LYS A 890 -29.87 16.56 -27.05
N ARG A 891 -28.58 16.18 -27.04
CA ARG A 891 -27.57 16.69 -27.99
C ARG A 891 -27.91 16.29 -29.42
N PHE A 892 -28.23 15.02 -29.69
CA PHE A 892 -28.56 14.56 -31.04
C PHE A 892 -29.80 15.24 -31.62
N ARG A 893 -30.83 15.46 -30.80
CA ARG A 893 -32.06 16.19 -31.18
C ARG A 893 -31.84 17.69 -31.37
N GLY A 894 -30.86 18.27 -30.69
CA GLY A 894 -30.53 19.70 -30.76
C GLY A 894 -29.84 20.10 -32.07
N GLY A 895 -29.24 19.15 -32.80
CA GLY A 895 -28.35 19.42 -33.93
C GLY A 895 -26.97 19.94 -33.48
N ASN A 896 -25.96 19.78 -34.34
CA ASN A 896 -24.55 20.13 -34.05
C ASN A 896 -24.34 21.58 -33.60
#